data_AF-A0A150U3E7-F1
#
_entry.id   AF-A0A150U3E7-F1
#
_cell.length_a   1.000
_cell.length_b   1.000
_cell.length_c   1.000
_cell.angle_alpha   90.00
_cell.angle_beta   90.00
_cell.angle_gamma   90.00
#
_symmetry.space_group_name_H-M   'P 1'
#
loop_
_entity.id
_entity.type
_entity.pdbx_description
1 polymer ?
#
loop_
_entity_poly.entity_id
_entity_poly.type
_entity_poly.pdbx_seq_one_letter_code
_entity_poly.pdbx_strand_id
1 'polypeptide(L)'
;MWTEAIAGAPNDPTGVLSSPERDHVDSVWSEHGQIDVRVLIRNEQRPMDMEVLPRRVDAPSRCTVPELLARHERVLVVGGRGSGKTALIARLAARAAADHRQGTRTLVPFVVLVSLLDDPCLDERAIARLSPIGGVVLLRRALEERRALVLVDGLDEAGSGARRLSESVEAFAAAHPGNPMVVTTRPRREGIPGYARVELRGFVTATLVPQPGTRVVAAHRFLARRDPGRRTSLIASAVDALLERYAAEELRPGAILKSLDLRDRRLLFGSIAWLMHSDRLVELPVESLAELLRWRLDGARWVEGPRLVLCRADEEVDLCRADEEDDEEDMEEDEDEDGDGDREPQGGPLERGAAGDARALGELAQDIDGMVERVIEEIRGQQGLLIERRPGSFSFADLSYQAYLNAVDHVRIGALDALIEERSDPWSHETIVHAAGIPEVDAAAFIRALLEADRGEAPVATLLASRCAEVAGGRLPPPLRRTIARRLSAVVPPRSPFDVAYLIDDVGEIAGPALIQALGSASPSERAYTAMALGGLRHRPAYGVLVRMAADDSPVNEPIVCWLWDEEQLVRDQVIGCFALLALFDVALAVPSASTLFLQAIERAPRGALDGVYTLIDDEHEERIGRASEDGPIRDPEAVDVLLAKMRKVLDRTGGPSAWKFP
;
A
#
# COMPACT_ATOMS: atom_id res chain seq x y z
N MET A 1 25.56 -31.48 17.09
CA MET A 1 24.85 -32.22 16.01
C MET A 1 23.80 -31.37 15.27
N TRP A 2 23.80 -30.04 15.42
CA TRP A 2 22.84 -29.10 14.81
C TRP A 2 23.36 -28.39 13.55
N THR A 3 24.50 -28.82 13.00
CA THR A 3 25.19 -28.17 11.87
C THR A 3 25.12 -28.93 10.54
N GLU A 4 24.60 -30.17 10.51
CA GLU A 4 24.53 -30.97 9.26
C GLU A 4 23.12 -31.13 8.66
N ALA A 5 22.05 -30.69 9.34
CA ALA A 5 20.68 -30.88 8.85
C ALA A 5 20.17 -29.79 7.88
N ILE A 6 20.95 -28.72 7.65
CA ILE A 6 20.58 -27.64 6.69
C ILE A 6 21.18 -27.89 5.29
N ALA A 7 22.08 -28.86 5.14
CA ALA A 7 22.73 -29.15 3.85
C ALA A 7 21.89 -30.01 2.88
N GLY A 8 20.65 -30.37 3.21
CA GLY A 8 19.87 -31.38 2.46
C GLY A 8 18.43 -31.01 2.06
N ALA A 9 17.92 -29.83 2.41
CA ALA A 9 16.59 -29.38 1.95
C ALA A 9 16.78 -28.39 0.78
N PRO A 10 16.03 -28.52 -0.33
CA PRO A 10 16.19 -27.65 -1.48
C PRO A 10 15.64 -26.26 -1.15
N ASN A 11 16.46 -25.44 -0.47
CA ASN A 11 16.36 -23.98 -0.48
C ASN A 11 16.86 -23.45 -1.83
N ASP A 12 16.28 -23.98 -2.89
CA ASP A 12 16.36 -23.37 -4.21
C ASP A 12 15.17 -22.42 -4.32
N PRO A 13 15.36 -21.08 -4.25
CA PRO A 13 14.27 -20.12 -4.44
C PRO A 13 13.61 -20.27 -5.81
N THR A 14 14.24 -21.00 -6.73
CA THR A 14 13.65 -21.30 -8.01
C THR A 14 12.45 -22.25 -7.83
N GLY A 15 12.52 -23.29 -7.00
CA GLY A 15 11.54 -24.41 -6.93
C GLY A 15 10.07 -24.03 -6.67
N VAL A 16 9.81 -22.81 -6.21
CA VAL A 16 8.47 -22.33 -5.86
C VAL A 16 7.66 -21.91 -7.11
N LEU A 17 8.29 -21.40 -8.16
CA LEU A 17 7.60 -20.92 -9.36
C LEU A 17 7.64 -21.98 -10.48
N SER A 18 6.52 -22.17 -11.19
CA SER A 18 6.55 -22.93 -12.45
C SER A 18 7.44 -22.21 -13.47
N SER A 19 8.10 -22.93 -14.41
CA SER A 19 9.01 -22.31 -15.39
C SER A 19 8.45 -21.05 -16.07
N PRO A 20 7.16 -20.98 -16.49
CA PRO A 20 6.60 -19.75 -17.08
C PRO A 20 6.41 -18.60 -16.10
N GLU A 21 6.09 -18.88 -14.83
CA GLU A 21 5.97 -17.88 -13.78
C GLU A 21 7.34 -17.34 -13.39
N ARG A 22 8.33 -18.24 -13.33
CA ARG A 22 9.74 -17.95 -13.10
C ARG A 22 10.27 -17.06 -14.22
N ASP A 23 10.04 -17.39 -15.48
CA ASP A 23 10.42 -16.56 -16.64
C ASP A 23 9.72 -15.19 -16.66
N HIS A 24 8.46 -15.09 -16.21
CA HIS A 24 7.74 -13.81 -16.13
C HIS A 24 8.28 -12.92 -15.00
N VAL A 25 8.55 -13.53 -13.86
CA VAL A 25 9.10 -12.89 -12.66
C VAL A 25 10.55 -12.48 -12.97
N ASP A 26 11.39 -13.35 -13.52
CA ASP A 26 12.77 -13.11 -13.95
C ASP A 26 12.88 -12.09 -15.09
N SER A 27 11.94 -12.08 -16.04
CA SER A 27 11.84 -11.01 -17.05
C SER A 27 11.46 -9.64 -16.44
N VAL A 28 10.77 -9.64 -15.30
CA VAL A 28 10.51 -8.42 -14.51
C VAL A 28 11.76 -8.01 -13.71
N TRP A 29 12.56 -8.99 -13.26
CA TRP A 29 13.78 -8.80 -12.46
C TRP A 29 15.02 -8.40 -13.26
N SER A 30 15.20 -8.89 -14.50
CA SER A 30 16.41 -8.66 -15.32
C SER A 30 16.56 -7.23 -15.85
N GLU A 31 15.64 -6.34 -15.50
CA GLU A 31 15.56 -4.97 -15.96
C GLU A 31 15.73 -3.95 -14.81
N HIS A 32 17.01 -3.63 -14.55
CA HIS A 32 17.54 -2.31 -14.17
C HIS A 32 18.09 -2.17 -12.75
N GLY A 33 19.37 -1.78 -12.74
CA GLY A 33 20.02 -1.03 -11.69
C GLY A 33 19.95 0.49 -11.84
N GLN A 34 20.18 1.16 -10.71
CA GLN A 34 20.29 2.61 -10.43
C GLN A 34 19.05 3.36 -9.91
N ILE A 35 19.40 4.30 -9.03
CA ILE A 35 18.70 4.85 -7.85
C ILE A 35 17.79 6.05 -8.14
N ASP A 36 17.73 6.53 -9.38
CA ASP A 36 16.82 7.63 -9.74
C ASP A 36 15.50 7.15 -10.34
N VAL A 37 14.42 7.92 -10.14
CA VAL A 37 13.15 7.70 -10.82
C VAL A 37 13.37 7.90 -12.33
N ARG A 38 13.60 6.78 -13.02
CA ARG A 38 13.92 6.75 -14.43
C ARG A 38 12.66 6.83 -15.27
N VAL A 39 12.75 7.65 -16.30
CA VAL A 39 11.70 7.83 -17.27
C VAL A 39 12.26 7.53 -18.65
N LEU A 40 11.48 6.80 -19.45
CA LEU A 40 11.80 6.53 -20.86
C LEU A 40 11.25 7.66 -21.71
N ILE A 41 12.13 8.39 -22.41
CA ILE A 41 11.72 9.40 -23.40
C ILE A 41 11.27 8.67 -24.67
N ARG A 42 10.07 8.99 -25.17
CA ARG A 42 9.68 8.64 -26.55
C ARG A 42 9.93 9.84 -27.44
N ASN A 43 10.94 9.77 -28.30
CA ASN A 43 11.37 10.87 -29.13
C ASN A 43 10.54 10.95 -30.42
N GLU A 44 9.37 11.60 -30.38
CA GLU A 44 8.55 11.83 -31.58
C GLU A 44 8.01 13.27 -31.61
N GLN A 45 8.91 14.24 -31.78
CA GLN A 45 8.57 15.51 -32.42
C GLN A 45 9.70 15.92 -33.37
N ARG A 46 9.66 15.42 -34.61
CA ARG A 46 10.18 16.18 -35.75
C ARG A 46 9.00 16.87 -36.44
N PRO A 47 9.08 18.17 -36.75
CA PRO A 47 8.15 18.79 -37.68
C PRO A 47 8.19 17.99 -38.99
N MET A 48 7.01 17.63 -39.50
CA MET A 48 6.87 16.91 -40.75
C MET A 48 7.16 17.87 -41.92
N ASP A 49 8.43 18.07 -42.25
CA ASP A 49 8.82 18.57 -43.57
C ASP A 49 9.19 17.37 -44.45
N MET A 50 8.51 17.28 -45.59
CA MET A 50 8.58 16.18 -46.55
C MET A 50 10.00 15.99 -47.14
N GLU A 51 10.27 14.73 -47.52
CA GLU A 51 11.37 14.24 -48.38
C GLU A 51 12.78 14.07 -47.78
N VAL A 52 12.97 13.16 -46.81
CA VAL A 52 14.15 12.26 -46.74
C VAL A 52 13.83 10.99 -45.91
N LEU A 53 13.87 9.79 -46.49
CA LEU A 53 14.10 8.53 -45.75
C LEU A 53 15.62 8.24 -45.75
N PRO A 54 16.18 7.36 -44.90
CA PRO A 54 15.91 7.00 -43.49
C PRO A 54 17.22 6.98 -42.64
N ARG A 55 17.18 7.13 -41.31
CA ARG A 55 18.22 6.57 -40.41
C ARG A 55 17.64 6.18 -39.05
N ARG A 56 18.01 4.97 -38.61
CA ARG A 56 17.77 4.28 -37.31
C ARG A 56 16.92 5.02 -36.27
N VAL A 57 15.85 4.38 -35.83
CA VAL A 57 15.17 4.71 -34.56
C VAL A 57 16.21 4.54 -33.44
N ASP A 58 16.71 5.64 -32.90
CA ASP A 58 17.58 5.59 -31.73
C ASP A 58 16.81 4.99 -30.54
N ALA A 59 17.48 4.10 -29.80
CA ALA A 59 16.90 3.44 -28.62
C ALA A 59 16.43 4.47 -27.58
N PRO A 60 15.37 4.19 -26.81
CA PRO A 60 14.84 5.13 -25.81
C PRO A 60 15.90 5.42 -24.74
N SER A 61 16.29 6.69 -24.61
CA SER A 61 17.25 7.15 -23.60
C SER A 61 16.56 7.23 -22.22
N ARG A 62 17.12 6.54 -21.21
CA ARG A 62 16.69 6.65 -19.80
C ARG A 62 17.27 7.91 -19.18
N CYS A 63 16.46 8.65 -18.44
CA CYS A 63 16.87 9.86 -17.73
C CYS A 63 15.98 10.10 -16.51
N THR A 64 16.36 11.05 -15.67
CA THR A 64 15.56 11.47 -14.51
C THR A 64 14.62 12.62 -14.88
N VAL A 65 13.54 12.84 -14.11
CA VAL A 65 12.67 14.00 -14.33
C VAL A 65 13.40 15.34 -14.15
N PRO A 66 14.30 15.52 -13.16
CA PRO A 66 15.14 16.71 -13.10
C PRO A 66 16.05 16.92 -14.32
N GLU A 67 16.62 15.85 -14.89
CA GLU A 67 17.40 15.94 -16.14
C GLU A 67 16.53 16.33 -17.34
N LEU A 68 15.30 15.82 -17.39
CA LEU A 68 14.32 16.22 -18.38
C LEU A 68 13.95 17.69 -18.23
N LEU A 69 13.69 18.16 -17.01
CA LEU A 69 13.35 19.55 -16.73
C LEU A 69 14.51 20.51 -17.05
N ALA A 70 15.76 20.03 -17.03
CA ALA A 70 16.92 20.81 -17.47
C ALA A 70 16.97 21.00 -19.00
N ARG A 71 16.30 20.13 -19.77
CA ARG A 71 16.28 20.15 -21.25
C ARG A 71 14.95 20.64 -21.82
N HIS A 72 13.87 20.44 -21.08
CA HIS A 72 12.50 20.71 -21.48
C HIS A 72 11.78 21.40 -20.34
N GLU A 73 11.16 22.54 -20.62
CA GLU A 73 10.34 23.26 -19.64
C GLU A 73 9.11 22.46 -19.21
N ARG A 74 8.58 21.57 -20.07
CA ARG A 74 7.26 20.95 -19.91
C ARG A 74 7.34 19.44 -20.11
N VAL A 75 7.01 18.68 -19.07
CA VAL A 75 7.15 17.22 -19.04
C VAL A 75 5.81 16.56 -18.68
N LEU A 76 5.32 15.66 -19.54
CA LEU A 76 4.19 14.79 -19.26
C LEU A 76 4.72 13.41 -18.84
N VAL A 77 4.44 13.01 -17.61
CA VAL A 77 4.85 11.73 -17.02
C VAL A 77 3.69 10.75 -17.05
N VAL A 78 3.81 9.70 -17.86
CA VAL A 78 2.81 8.64 -18.00
C VAL A 78 3.24 7.42 -17.21
N GLY A 79 2.40 6.92 -16.29
CA GLY A 79 2.76 5.75 -15.48
C GLY A 79 1.55 4.95 -15.01
N GLY A 80 1.67 3.62 -14.92
CA GLY A 80 0.61 2.73 -14.44
C GLY A 80 0.14 3.03 -13.01
N ARG A 81 -0.94 2.39 -12.54
CA ARG A 81 -1.38 2.51 -11.14
C ARG A 81 -0.27 1.99 -10.22
N GLY A 82 0.02 2.71 -9.14
CA GLY A 82 1.08 2.32 -8.19
C GLY A 82 2.51 2.64 -8.62
N SER A 83 2.76 3.10 -9.86
CA SER A 83 4.12 3.39 -10.37
C SER A 83 4.91 4.49 -9.65
N GLY A 84 4.32 5.16 -8.65
CA GLY A 84 4.99 6.21 -7.88
C GLY A 84 4.83 7.64 -8.42
N LYS A 85 3.86 7.92 -9.30
CA LYS A 85 3.61 9.27 -9.86
C LYS A 85 3.42 10.36 -8.78
N THR A 86 2.55 10.13 -7.81
CA THR A 86 2.32 11.05 -6.68
C THR A 86 3.57 11.22 -5.83
N ALA A 87 4.31 10.13 -5.57
CA ALA A 87 5.57 10.18 -4.83
C ALA A 87 6.66 10.98 -5.58
N LEU A 88 6.72 10.87 -6.91
CA LEU A 88 7.58 11.68 -7.76
C LEU A 88 7.23 13.17 -7.63
N ILE A 89 5.94 13.54 -7.69
CA ILE A 89 5.49 14.93 -7.52
C ILE A 89 5.88 15.47 -6.14
N ALA A 90 5.61 14.71 -5.07
CA ALA A 90 5.98 15.09 -3.71
C ALA A 90 7.50 15.29 -3.58
N ARG A 91 8.32 14.41 -4.16
CA ARG A 91 9.78 14.52 -4.13
C ARG A 91 10.30 15.75 -4.89
N LEU A 92 9.72 16.06 -6.05
CA LEU A 92 10.08 17.27 -6.82
C LEU A 92 9.74 18.55 -6.04
N ALA A 93 8.57 18.58 -5.41
CA ALA A 93 8.16 19.72 -4.58
C ALA A 93 9.08 19.89 -3.37
N ALA A 94 9.36 18.79 -2.64
CA ALA A 94 10.23 18.80 -1.47
C ALA A 94 11.66 19.24 -1.83
N ARG A 95 12.20 18.75 -2.95
CA ARG A 95 13.52 19.15 -3.44
C ARG A 95 13.56 20.63 -3.80
N ALA A 96 12.56 21.15 -4.51
CA ALA A 96 12.50 22.58 -4.84
C ALA A 96 12.44 23.45 -3.56
N ALA A 97 11.69 23.02 -2.54
CA ALA A 97 11.65 23.70 -1.26
C ALA A 97 12.99 23.64 -0.49
N ALA A 98 13.71 22.51 -0.56
CA ALA A 98 15.03 22.35 0.05
C ALA A 98 16.09 23.22 -0.65
N ASP A 99 16.14 23.19 -1.99
CA ASP A 99 17.03 24.02 -2.80
C ASP A 99 16.81 25.52 -2.53
N HIS A 100 15.56 25.93 -2.29
CA HIS A 100 15.22 27.31 -1.91
C HIS A 100 15.81 27.70 -0.56
N ARG A 101 15.75 26.82 0.46
CA ARG A 101 16.35 27.07 1.77
C ARG A 101 17.87 27.18 1.71
N GLN A 102 18.49 26.40 0.82
CA GLN A 102 19.95 26.39 0.65
C GLN A 102 20.46 27.51 -0.27
N GLY A 103 19.56 28.28 -0.91
CA GLY A 103 19.93 29.36 -1.82
C GLY A 103 20.56 28.90 -3.14
N THR A 104 20.51 27.60 -3.45
CA THR A 104 21.20 26.99 -4.59
C THR A 104 20.35 26.97 -5.86
N ARG A 105 19.01 26.91 -5.71
CA ARG A 105 18.05 26.95 -6.83
C ARG A 105 16.75 27.63 -6.41
N THR A 106 16.26 28.52 -7.26
CA THR A 106 15.24 29.53 -6.93
C THR A 106 13.82 29.18 -7.35
N LEU A 107 13.49 27.91 -7.61
CA LEU A 107 12.12 27.53 -7.99
C LEU A 107 11.18 27.45 -6.78
N VAL A 108 9.93 27.86 -6.97
CA VAL A 108 8.84 27.81 -5.98
C VAL A 108 7.83 26.76 -6.44
N PRO A 109 7.65 25.64 -5.70
CA PRO A 109 6.75 24.57 -6.12
C PRO A 109 5.29 24.92 -5.85
N PHE A 110 4.43 24.72 -6.85
CA PHE A 110 2.97 24.79 -6.76
C PHE A 110 2.38 23.43 -7.14
N VAL A 111 1.83 22.71 -6.16
CA VAL A 111 1.27 21.37 -6.34
C VAL A 111 -0.23 21.45 -6.56
N VAL A 112 -0.71 20.81 -7.63
CA VAL A 112 -2.11 20.72 -8.01
C VAL A 112 -2.50 19.25 -8.01
N LEU A 113 -3.27 18.84 -7.01
CA LEU A 113 -3.88 17.52 -6.98
C LEU A 113 -5.21 17.60 -7.74
N VAL A 114 -5.31 16.93 -8.88
CA VAL A 114 -6.51 16.98 -9.73
C VAL A 114 -7.75 16.46 -9.00
N SER A 115 -7.58 15.51 -8.07
CA SER A 115 -8.65 15.00 -7.21
C SER A 115 -9.28 16.05 -6.29
N LEU A 116 -8.60 17.18 -6.05
CA LEU A 116 -9.05 18.27 -5.20
C LEU A 116 -9.58 19.48 -5.99
N LEU A 117 -9.72 19.35 -7.31
CA LEU A 117 -10.29 20.40 -8.14
C LEU A 117 -11.83 20.27 -8.18
N ASP A 118 -12.52 21.33 -7.76
CA ASP A 118 -13.99 21.43 -7.85
C ASP A 118 -14.47 21.50 -9.31
N ASP A 119 -13.73 22.22 -10.17
CA ASP A 119 -13.93 22.32 -11.61
C ASP A 119 -12.70 21.75 -12.33
N PRO A 120 -12.85 20.83 -13.32
CA PRO A 120 -11.75 20.28 -14.11
C PRO A 120 -11.17 21.31 -15.10
N CYS A 121 -10.62 22.39 -14.56
CA CYS A 121 -9.97 23.49 -15.27
C CYS A 121 -8.77 23.99 -14.44
N LEU A 122 -7.61 24.13 -15.08
CA LEU A 122 -6.42 24.71 -14.48
C LEU A 122 -6.34 26.21 -14.79
N ASP A 123 -6.45 27.04 -13.76
CA ASP A 123 -6.19 28.48 -13.83
C ASP A 123 -5.43 28.97 -12.59
N GLU A 124 -5.00 30.24 -12.59
CA GLU A 124 -4.29 30.83 -11.44
C GLU A 124 -5.08 30.72 -10.13
N ARG A 125 -6.41 30.79 -10.18
CA ARG A 125 -7.27 30.72 -8.99
C ARG A 125 -7.32 29.30 -8.43
N ALA A 126 -7.37 28.28 -9.28
CA ALA A 126 -7.32 26.88 -8.89
C ALA A 126 -5.97 26.55 -8.23
N ILE A 127 -4.86 26.97 -8.84
CA ILE A 127 -3.52 26.77 -8.29
C ILE A 127 -3.35 27.49 -6.95
N ALA A 128 -3.79 28.75 -6.86
CA ALA A 128 -3.69 29.54 -5.64
C ALA A 128 -4.52 28.97 -4.47
N ARG A 129 -5.68 28.36 -4.76
CA ARG A 129 -6.52 27.69 -3.76
C ARG A 129 -5.84 26.44 -3.18
N LEU A 130 -5.19 25.65 -4.03
CA LEU A 130 -4.51 24.42 -3.64
C LEU A 130 -3.12 24.66 -3.01
N SER A 131 -2.60 25.89 -3.10
CA SER A 131 -1.35 26.33 -2.47
C SER A 131 -1.61 27.49 -1.49
N PRO A 132 -2.25 27.22 -0.33
CA PRO A 132 -2.79 28.26 0.55
C PRO A 132 -1.73 29.18 1.16
N ILE A 133 -0.48 28.73 1.25
CA ILE A 133 0.64 29.55 1.73
C ILE A 133 1.10 30.47 0.59
N GLY A 134 0.61 31.70 0.58
CA GLY A 134 1.02 32.79 -0.33
C GLY A 134 -0.01 33.21 -1.38
N GLY A 135 -1.02 32.37 -1.66
CA GLY A 135 -2.17 32.70 -2.51
C GLY A 135 -1.82 33.21 -3.93
N VAL A 136 -2.77 33.90 -4.56
CA VAL A 136 -2.64 34.34 -5.97
C VAL A 136 -1.50 35.33 -6.19
N VAL A 137 -1.13 36.11 -5.16
CA VAL A 137 -0.07 37.13 -5.24
C VAL A 137 1.30 36.46 -5.39
N LEU A 138 1.60 35.47 -4.54
CA LEU A 138 2.84 34.71 -4.64
C LEU A 138 2.92 33.97 -5.97
N LEU A 139 1.83 33.34 -6.38
CA LEU A 139 1.75 32.61 -7.64
C LEU A 139 2.07 33.52 -8.84
N ARG A 140 1.38 34.67 -8.96
CA ARG A 140 1.61 35.61 -10.06
C ARG A 140 3.04 36.10 -10.11
N ARG A 141 3.59 36.48 -8.97
CA ARG A 141 4.97 36.95 -8.89
C ARG A 141 5.96 35.85 -9.26
N ALA A 142 5.74 34.62 -8.81
CA ALA A 142 6.58 33.48 -9.19
C ALA A 142 6.48 33.16 -10.69
N LEU A 143 5.29 33.26 -11.29
CA LEU A 143 5.09 33.08 -12.73
C LEU A 143 5.78 34.18 -13.56
N GLU A 144 5.64 35.44 -13.15
CA GLU A 144 6.27 36.62 -13.77
C GLU A 144 7.80 36.55 -13.70
N GLU A 145 8.34 36.18 -12.53
CA GLU A 145 9.78 36.03 -12.31
C GLU A 145 10.36 34.74 -12.91
N ARG A 146 9.52 33.89 -13.54
CA ARG A 146 9.90 32.58 -14.12
C ARG A 146 10.51 31.62 -13.10
N ARG A 147 9.94 31.65 -11.90
CA ARG A 147 10.36 30.86 -10.74
C ARG A 147 9.31 29.83 -10.33
N ALA A 148 8.14 29.78 -10.97
CA ALA A 148 7.13 28.81 -10.61
C ALA A 148 7.49 27.42 -11.17
N LEU A 149 7.50 26.41 -10.30
CA LEU A 149 7.49 25.00 -10.68
C LEU A 149 6.07 24.47 -10.49
N VAL A 150 5.35 24.25 -11.59
CA VAL A 150 3.94 23.82 -11.54
C VAL A 150 3.87 22.29 -11.65
N LEU A 151 3.30 21.63 -10.64
CA LEU A 151 3.27 20.19 -10.49
C LEU A 151 1.82 19.71 -10.47
N VAL A 152 1.33 19.12 -11.55
CA VAL A 152 -0.05 18.63 -11.67
C VAL A 152 -0.08 17.11 -11.54
N ASP A 153 -0.68 16.59 -10.46
CA ASP A 153 -0.78 15.15 -10.22
C ASP A 153 -2.16 14.62 -10.58
N GLY A 154 -2.19 13.56 -11.41
CA GLY A 154 -3.39 12.77 -11.65
C GLY A 154 -4.35 13.36 -12.69
N LEU A 155 -3.87 13.77 -13.87
CA LEU A 155 -4.74 14.25 -14.96
C LEU A 155 -5.90 13.28 -15.30
N ASP A 156 -5.69 11.97 -15.08
CA ASP A 156 -6.71 10.95 -15.29
C ASP A 156 -7.85 10.96 -14.26
N GLU A 157 -7.67 11.61 -13.12
CA GLU A 157 -8.64 11.65 -12.01
C GLU A 157 -9.80 12.63 -12.29
N ALA A 158 -9.66 13.51 -13.27
CA ALA A 158 -10.71 14.42 -13.73
C ALA A 158 -11.91 13.74 -14.43
N GLY A 159 -11.89 12.41 -14.59
CA GLY A 159 -13.02 11.64 -15.12
C GLY A 159 -13.49 12.13 -16.49
N SER A 160 -14.76 12.54 -16.59
CA SER A 160 -15.37 13.10 -17.81
C SER A 160 -14.84 14.50 -18.17
N GLY A 161 -14.24 15.22 -17.21
CA GLY A 161 -13.63 16.53 -17.39
C GLY A 161 -12.19 16.51 -17.91
N ALA A 162 -11.58 15.33 -18.07
CA ALA A 162 -10.16 15.19 -18.41
C ALA A 162 -9.75 15.92 -19.70
N ARG A 163 -10.63 15.99 -20.71
CA ARG A 163 -10.37 16.73 -21.95
C ARG A 163 -10.27 18.23 -21.70
N ARG A 164 -11.26 18.82 -21.01
CA ARG A 164 -11.29 20.25 -20.66
C ARG A 164 -10.09 20.61 -19.79
N LEU A 165 -9.75 19.76 -18.83
CA LEU A 165 -8.57 19.95 -17.98
C LEU A 165 -7.30 19.93 -18.82
N SER A 166 -7.14 18.98 -19.74
CA SER A 166 -5.98 18.91 -20.64
C SER A 166 -5.85 20.18 -21.50
N GLU A 167 -6.96 20.64 -22.09
CA GLU A 167 -6.99 21.88 -22.88
C GLU A 167 -6.62 23.11 -22.01
N SER A 168 -7.08 23.17 -20.76
CA SER A 168 -6.72 24.24 -19.82
C SER A 168 -5.25 24.18 -19.37
N VAL A 169 -4.69 22.99 -19.20
CA VAL A 169 -3.27 22.78 -18.88
C VAL A 169 -2.39 23.27 -20.02
N GLU A 170 -2.75 22.94 -21.26
CA GLU A 170 -2.05 23.42 -22.46
C GLU A 170 -2.13 24.95 -22.58
N ALA A 171 -3.32 25.53 -22.38
CA ALA A 171 -3.52 26.96 -22.42
C ALA A 171 -2.73 27.70 -21.33
N PHE A 172 -2.73 27.19 -20.10
CA PHE A 172 -1.97 27.74 -18.98
C PHE A 172 -0.46 27.69 -19.26
N ALA A 173 0.06 26.55 -19.72
CA ALA A 173 1.46 26.41 -20.09
C ALA A 173 1.85 27.37 -21.23
N ALA A 174 0.98 27.57 -22.22
CA ALA A 174 1.21 28.53 -23.29
C ALA A 174 1.23 29.99 -22.80
N ALA A 175 0.37 30.34 -21.85
CA ALA A 175 0.28 31.69 -21.27
C ALA A 175 1.47 32.06 -20.37
N HIS A 176 2.13 31.09 -19.72
CA HIS A 176 3.21 31.35 -18.76
C HIS A 176 4.55 30.70 -19.16
N PRO A 177 5.17 31.09 -20.29
CA PRO A 177 6.42 30.50 -20.74
C PRO A 177 7.59 30.80 -19.79
N GLY A 178 8.55 29.89 -19.72
CA GLY A 178 9.71 29.96 -18.83
C GLY A 178 9.49 29.36 -17.43
N ASN A 179 8.30 28.86 -17.12
CA ASN A 179 7.98 28.22 -15.85
C ASN A 179 7.92 26.69 -16.01
N PRO A 180 8.82 25.93 -15.35
CA PRO A 180 8.83 24.48 -15.48
C PRO A 180 7.52 23.83 -15.03
N MET A 181 7.01 22.87 -15.82
CA MET A 181 5.76 22.18 -15.54
C MET A 181 5.88 20.66 -15.68
N VAL A 182 5.42 19.93 -14.68
CA VAL A 182 5.32 18.47 -14.70
C VAL A 182 3.87 18.07 -14.52
N VAL A 183 3.35 17.26 -15.44
CA VAL A 183 1.99 16.72 -15.37
C VAL A 183 2.07 15.20 -15.29
N THR A 184 1.32 14.56 -14.39
CA THR A 184 1.26 13.10 -14.31
C THR A 184 -0.09 12.56 -14.80
N THR A 185 -0.07 11.38 -15.41
CA THR A 185 -1.30 10.69 -15.82
C THR A 185 -1.12 9.18 -15.90
N ARG A 186 -2.22 8.43 -15.82
CA ARG A 186 -2.23 6.99 -16.12
C ARG A 186 -2.34 6.73 -17.63
N PRO A 187 -1.68 5.68 -18.16
CA PRO A 187 -1.91 5.23 -19.52
C PRO A 187 -3.37 4.76 -19.64
N ARG A 188 -4.12 5.31 -20.61
CA ARG A 188 -5.45 4.82 -20.99
C ARG A 188 -5.25 3.64 -21.96
N ARG A 189 -5.95 2.52 -21.75
CA ARG A 189 -5.76 1.28 -22.53
C ARG A 189 -5.98 1.52 -24.04
N GLU A 190 -5.07 1.01 -24.86
CA GLU A 190 -5.21 0.93 -26.32
C GLU A 190 -6.32 -0.06 -26.73
N GLY A 191 -6.99 0.20 -27.87
CA GLY A 191 -7.81 -0.81 -28.57
C GLY A 191 -9.32 -0.59 -28.64
N ILE A 192 -9.87 0.51 -28.10
CA ILE A 192 -11.29 0.87 -28.28
C ILE A 192 -11.38 1.98 -29.33
N PRO A 193 -12.11 1.81 -30.45
CA PRO A 193 -12.33 2.87 -31.43
C PRO A 193 -12.93 4.12 -30.75
N GLY A 194 -12.25 5.27 -30.87
CA GLY A 194 -12.70 6.55 -30.31
C GLY A 194 -11.94 7.08 -29.08
N TYR A 195 -10.94 6.37 -28.54
CA TYR A 195 -10.16 6.81 -27.38
C TYR A 195 -8.66 6.94 -27.69
N ALA A 196 -8.19 8.18 -27.85
CA ALA A 196 -6.81 8.50 -28.22
C ALA A 196 -5.85 8.56 -27.01
N ARG A 197 -4.56 8.35 -27.32
CA ARG A 197 -3.38 8.51 -26.44
C ARG A 197 -3.40 9.89 -25.76
N VAL A 198 -3.07 9.96 -24.46
CA VAL A 198 -2.99 11.24 -23.74
C VAL A 198 -1.68 11.93 -24.14
N GLU A 199 -1.79 12.92 -25.01
CA GLU A 199 -0.70 13.80 -25.43
C GLU A 199 -1.08 15.23 -25.06
N LEU A 200 -0.15 15.97 -24.46
CA LEU A 200 -0.31 17.41 -24.22
C LEU A 200 0.58 18.17 -25.20
N ARG A 201 -0.01 19.13 -25.90
CA ARG A 201 0.71 19.98 -26.85
C ARG A 201 1.82 20.76 -26.16
N GLY A 202 3.04 20.66 -26.69
CA GLY A 202 4.22 21.34 -26.16
C GLY A 202 4.86 20.66 -24.93
N PHE A 203 4.43 19.45 -24.56
CA PHE A 203 5.06 18.65 -23.49
C PHE A 203 5.90 17.52 -24.09
N VAL A 204 7.09 17.30 -23.52
CA VAL A 204 7.83 16.05 -23.78
C VAL A 204 7.15 14.93 -22.99
N THR A 205 6.78 13.85 -23.67
CA THR A 205 6.14 12.70 -23.02
C THR A 205 7.19 11.69 -22.59
N ALA A 206 7.11 11.30 -21.33
CA ALA A 206 8.07 10.44 -20.70
C ALA A 206 7.32 9.36 -19.90
N THR A 207 7.66 8.08 -20.10
CA THR A 207 7.01 6.96 -19.42
C THR A 207 7.73 6.63 -18.12
N LEU A 208 7.03 6.77 -16.99
CA LEU A 208 7.53 6.42 -15.67
C LEU A 208 7.75 4.92 -15.60
N VAL A 209 9.01 4.51 -15.45
CA VAL A 209 9.33 3.11 -15.23
C VAL A 209 8.89 2.78 -13.80
N PRO A 210 7.94 1.84 -13.59
CA PRO A 210 7.56 1.44 -12.24
C PRO A 210 8.81 0.92 -11.52
N GLN A 211 9.01 1.40 -10.29
CA GLN A 211 10.13 0.97 -9.45
C GLN A 211 10.12 -0.56 -9.35
N PRO A 212 11.26 -1.26 -9.40
CA PRO A 212 11.24 -2.72 -9.47
C PRO A 212 10.57 -3.32 -8.24
N GLY A 213 10.73 -2.74 -7.04
CA GLY A 213 9.98 -3.15 -5.85
C GLY A 213 8.46 -3.02 -5.97
N THR A 214 7.97 -2.01 -6.71
CA THR A 214 6.54 -1.89 -7.04
C THR A 214 6.07 -2.97 -8.02
N ARG A 215 6.90 -3.37 -8.99
CA ARG A 215 6.58 -4.46 -9.93
C ARG A 215 6.48 -5.79 -9.20
N VAL A 216 7.40 -6.05 -8.27
CA VAL A 216 7.42 -7.22 -7.39
C VAL A 216 6.15 -7.26 -6.56
N VAL A 217 5.83 -6.18 -5.83
CA VAL A 217 4.58 -6.07 -5.05
C VAL A 217 3.35 -6.34 -5.92
N ALA A 218 3.28 -5.74 -7.12
CA ALA A 218 2.13 -5.91 -8.03
C ALA A 218 2.02 -7.35 -8.55
N ALA A 219 3.14 -7.97 -8.92
CA ALA A 219 3.18 -9.36 -9.40
C ALA A 219 2.79 -10.34 -8.29
N HIS A 220 3.37 -10.20 -7.09
CA HIS A 220 3.03 -11.04 -5.94
C HIS A 220 1.57 -10.87 -5.52
N ARG A 221 1.04 -9.64 -5.50
CA ARG A 221 -0.38 -9.40 -5.20
C ARG A 221 -1.32 -9.97 -6.27
N PHE A 222 -0.87 -10.07 -7.51
CA PHE A 222 -1.62 -10.74 -8.57
C PHE A 222 -1.61 -12.25 -8.39
N LEU A 223 -0.43 -12.84 -8.15
CA LEU A 223 -0.26 -14.29 -7.93
C LEU A 223 -0.97 -14.77 -6.66
N ALA A 224 -0.82 -14.06 -5.54
CA ALA A 224 -1.46 -14.38 -4.27
C ALA A 224 -2.99 -14.34 -4.33
N ARG A 225 -3.57 -13.55 -5.25
CA ARG A 225 -5.02 -13.56 -5.51
C ARG A 225 -5.48 -14.77 -6.31
N ARG A 226 -4.59 -15.36 -7.10
CA ARG A 226 -4.88 -16.50 -7.97
C ARG A 226 -4.71 -17.83 -7.24
N ASP A 227 -3.77 -17.87 -6.30
CA ASP A 227 -3.51 -19.03 -5.44
C ASP A 227 -3.34 -18.60 -3.97
N PRO A 228 -4.45 -18.50 -3.21
CA PRO A 228 -4.41 -18.15 -1.79
C PRO A 228 -3.56 -19.11 -0.95
N GLY A 229 -3.48 -20.39 -1.31
CA GLY A 229 -2.70 -21.40 -0.60
C GLY A 229 -1.19 -21.17 -0.67
N ARG A 230 -0.74 -20.37 -1.64
CA ARG A 230 0.65 -19.96 -1.77
C ARG A 230 0.91 -18.54 -1.29
N ARG A 231 -0.09 -17.82 -0.80
CA ARG A 231 0.01 -16.39 -0.44
C ARG A 231 1.20 -16.09 0.49
N THR A 232 1.31 -16.81 1.61
CA THR A 232 2.41 -16.58 2.57
C THR A 232 3.78 -16.92 1.96
N SER A 233 3.90 -18.03 1.23
CA SER A 233 5.16 -18.38 0.54
C SER A 233 5.56 -17.37 -0.55
N LEU A 234 4.58 -16.80 -1.26
CA LEU A 234 4.81 -15.76 -2.25
C LEU A 234 5.28 -14.48 -1.57
N ILE A 235 4.71 -14.11 -0.43
CA ILE A 235 5.17 -12.94 0.33
C ILE A 235 6.58 -13.17 0.89
N ALA A 236 6.86 -14.34 1.45
CA ALA A 236 8.20 -14.72 1.89
C ALA A 236 9.25 -14.53 0.78
N SER A 237 8.97 -15.09 -0.40
CA SER A 237 9.83 -14.95 -1.58
C SER A 237 9.98 -13.49 -2.03
N ALA A 238 8.91 -12.69 -1.97
CA ALA A 238 8.97 -11.27 -2.31
C ALA A 238 9.86 -10.50 -1.34
N VAL A 239 9.73 -10.77 -0.03
CA VAL A 239 10.54 -10.15 1.02
C VAL A 239 12.01 -10.48 0.79
N ASP A 240 12.35 -11.75 0.55
CA ASP A 240 13.73 -12.16 0.30
C ASP A 240 14.33 -11.46 -0.91
N ALA A 241 13.61 -11.46 -2.03
CA ALA A 241 14.08 -10.83 -3.24
C ALA A 241 14.20 -9.29 -3.10
N LEU A 242 13.38 -8.66 -2.26
CA LEU A 242 13.54 -7.24 -1.90
C LEU A 242 14.71 -7.01 -0.94
N LEU A 243 15.01 -7.96 -0.05
CA LEU A 243 16.16 -7.90 0.85
C LEU A 243 17.48 -8.09 0.11
N GLU A 244 17.50 -8.94 -0.92
CA GLU A 244 18.66 -9.12 -1.81
C GLU A 244 19.05 -7.83 -2.54
N ARG A 245 18.14 -6.86 -2.69
CA ARG A 245 18.50 -5.52 -3.20
C ARG A 245 19.44 -4.77 -2.27
N TYR A 246 19.34 -4.99 -0.96
CA TYR A 246 20.30 -4.48 0.00
C TYR A 246 21.59 -5.32 0.06
N ALA A 247 21.70 -6.37 -0.76
CA ALA A 247 22.92 -7.13 -1.02
C ALA A 247 23.58 -6.76 -2.36
N ALA A 248 22.91 -5.95 -3.19
CA ALA A 248 23.30 -5.71 -4.57
C ALA A 248 24.66 -5.00 -4.71
N GLU A 249 25.36 -5.26 -5.82
CA GLU A 249 26.63 -4.61 -6.18
C GLU A 249 26.51 -3.08 -6.27
N GLU A 250 25.30 -2.55 -6.44
CA GLU A 250 24.99 -1.12 -6.51
C GLU A 250 25.13 -0.36 -5.19
N LEU A 251 25.15 -1.06 -4.04
CA LEU A 251 25.48 -0.42 -2.77
C LEU A 251 26.95 -0.03 -2.76
N ARG A 252 27.22 1.15 -2.16
CA ARG A 252 28.59 1.67 -2.04
C ARG A 252 29.49 0.63 -1.33
N PRO A 253 30.76 0.49 -1.73
CA PRO A 253 31.73 -0.30 -0.97
C PRO A 253 31.74 0.16 0.50
N GLY A 254 31.61 -0.79 1.44
CA GLY A 254 31.49 -0.49 2.87
C GLY A 254 30.07 -0.24 3.40
N ALA A 255 29.03 -0.44 2.59
CA ALA A 255 27.64 -0.37 3.06
C ALA A 255 27.35 -1.40 4.15
N ILE A 256 26.69 -0.97 5.23
CA ILE A 256 26.39 -1.81 6.41
C ILE A 256 25.34 -2.86 6.05
N LEU A 257 24.31 -2.51 5.29
CA LEU A 257 23.32 -3.51 4.87
C LEU A 257 23.92 -4.56 3.94
N LYS A 258 25.02 -4.25 3.25
CA LYS A 258 25.74 -5.22 2.40
C LYS A 258 26.56 -6.21 3.25
N SER A 259 27.07 -5.78 4.41
CA SER A 259 27.84 -6.65 5.31
C SER A 259 26.97 -7.61 6.13
N LEU A 260 25.67 -7.33 6.27
CA LEU A 260 24.71 -8.27 6.84
C LEU A 260 24.40 -9.40 5.84
N ASP A 261 24.23 -10.64 6.33
CA ASP A 261 23.70 -11.72 5.48
C ASP A 261 22.16 -11.62 5.34
N LEU A 262 21.54 -12.54 4.60
CA LEU A 262 20.07 -12.53 4.44
C LEU A 262 19.34 -12.74 5.79
N ARG A 263 19.90 -13.55 6.69
CA ARG A 263 19.31 -13.82 8.01
C ARG A 263 19.30 -12.54 8.86
N ASP A 264 20.41 -11.84 8.93
CA ASP A 264 20.57 -10.66 9.77
C ASP A 264 19.82 -9.45 9.19
N ARG A 265 19.72 -9.36 7.85
CA ARG A 265 18.78 -8.42 7.21
C ARG A 265 17.34 -8.72 7.60
N ARG A 266 16.90 -9.98 7.52
CA ARG A 266 15.55 -10.37 7.96
C ARG A 266 15.31 -10.01 9.42
N LEU A 267 16.30 -10.23 10.29
CA LEU A 267 16.21 -9.86 11.70
C LEU A 267 16.05 -8.35 11.89
N LEU A 268 16.86 -7.54 11.20
CA LEU A 268 16.79 -6.07 11.25
C LEU A 268 15.41 -5.56 10.80
N PHE A 269 14.95 -5.98 9.62
CA PHE A 269 13.65 -5.55 9.09
C PHE A 269 12.46 -6.17 9.84
N GLY A 270 12.62 -7.36 10.43
CA GLY A 270 11.66 -7.97 11.35
C GLY A 270 11.45 -7.11 12.60
N SER A 271 12.54 -6.61 13.17
CA SER A 271 12.52 -5.69 14.33
C SER A 271 11.78 -4.39 14.01
N ILE A 272 11.99 -3.84 12.81
CA ILE A 272 11.24 -2.66 12.31
C ILE A 272 9.76 -3.00 12.17
N ALA A 273 9.44 -4.16 11.60
CA ALA A 273 8.06 -4.61 11.43
C ALA A 273 7.36 -4.82 12.77
N TRP A 274 8.05 -5.40 13.76
CA TRP A 274 7.55 -5.60 15.12
C TRP A 274 7.25 -4.27 15.80
N LEU A 275 8.19 -3.32 15.81
CA LEU A 275 7.97 -1.99 16.40
C LEU A 275 6.75 -1.30 15.76
N MET A 276 6.73 -1.26 14.43
CA MET A 276 5.62 -0.65 13.70
C MET A 276 4.31 -1.39 13.94
N HIS A 277 4.32 -2.69 14.19
CA HIS A 277 3.12 -3.45 14.49
C HIS A 277 2.60 -3.15 15.89
N SER A 278 3.46 -3.25 16.91
CA SER A 278 3.14 -2.96 18.32
C SER A 278 2.58 -1.56 18.51
N ASP A 279 3.12 -0.57 17.78
CA ASP A 279 2.69 0.83 17.88
C ASP A 279 1.59 1.21 16.88
N ARG A 280 1.04 0.24 16.13
CA ARG A 280 0.01 0.46 15.07
C ARG A 280 0.41 1.49 14.01
N LEU A 281 1.68 1.50 13.64
CA LEU A 281 2.26 2.43 12.68
C LEU A 281 2.23 1.86 11.25
N VAL A 282 1.67 2.64 10.33
CA VAL A 282 1.85 2.45 8.88
C VAL A 282 3.12 3.13 8.39
N GLU A 283 3.52 4.20 9.07
CA GLU A 283 4.69 5.03 8.76
C GLU A 283 5.51 5.24 10.03
N LEU A 284 6.82 5.00 9.93
CA LEU A 284 7.79 5.15 11.01
C LEU A 284 8.61 6.44 10.80
N PRO A 285 8.58 7.39 11.74
CA PRO A 285 9.45 8.56 11.72
C PRO A 285 10.93 8.17 11.75
N VAL A 286 11.78 9.00 11.16
CA VAL A 286 13.23 8.76 11.06
C VAL A 286 13.89 8.70 12.44
N GLU A 287 13.37 9.45 13.42
CA GLU A 287 13.84 9.47 14.79
C GLU A 287 13.63 8.11 15.47
N SER A 288 12.41 7.57 15.38
CA SER A 288 12.07 6.24 15.91
C SER A 288 12.81 5.11 15.18
N LEU A 289 13.01 5.26 13.86
CA LEU A 289 13.85 4.34 13.10
C LEU A 289 15.30 4.37 13.58
N ALA A 290 15.86 5.56 13.84
CA ALA A 290 17.22 5.73 14.33
C ALA A 290 17.42 5.12 15.72
N GLU A 291 16.45 5.29 16.63
CA GLU A 291 16.46 4.68 17.96
C GLU A 291 16.48 3.16 17.89
N LEU A 292 15.59 2.57 17.07
CA LEU A 292 15.55 1.12 16.87
C LEU A 292 16.84 0.59 16.23
N LEU A 293 17.37 1.28 15.21
CA LEU A 293 18.63 0.89 14.57
C LEU A 293 19.80 0.98 15.55
N ARG A 294 19.85 2.02 16.40
CA ARG A 294 20.86 2.16 17.44
C ARG A 294 20.82 0.97 18.38
N TRP A 295 19.65 0.65 18.91
CA TRP A 295 19.48 -0.52 19.78
C TRP A 295 19.85 -1.84 19.08
N ARG A 296 19.46 -2.04 17.81
CA ARG A 296 19.72 -3.30 17.10
C ARG A 296 21.16 -3.46 16.60
N LEU A 297 21.86 -2.36 16.35
CA LEU A 297 23.27 -2.36 15.95
C LEU A 297 24.21 -2.34 17.16
N ASP A 298 23.70 -1.98 18.34
CA ASP A 298 24.45 -2.08 19.58
C ASP A 298 24.84 -3.55 19.84
N GLY A 299 26.10 -3.76 20.22
CA GLY A 299 26.68 -5.11 20.37
C GLY A 299 26.95 -5.89 19.08
N ALA A 300 26.64 -5.37 17.88
CA ALA A 300 26.92 -6.06 16.61
C ALA A 300 28.44 -6.28 16.40
N ARG A 301 28.82 -7.44 15.86
CA ARG A 301 30.22 -7.86 15.74
C ARG A 301 30.63 -8.09 14.30
N TRP A 302 31.79 -7.55 13.91
CA TRP A 302 32.44 -7.91 12.65
C TRP A 302 33.14 -9.26 12.78
N VAL A 303 32.89 -10.17 11.86
CA VAL A 303 33.49 -11.52 11.79
C VAL A 303 34.11 -11.76 10.41
N GLU A 304 35.04 -12.72 10.33
CA GLU A 304 35.88 -13.04 9.16
C GLU A 304 35.41 -12.45 7.81
N GLY A 305 36.16 -11.47 7.30
CA GLY A 305 35.79 -10.66 6.14
C GLY A 305 35.00 -9.39 6.52
N PRO A 306 34.42 -8.66 5.55
CA PRO A 306 33.59 -7.49 5.80
C PRO A 306 32.15 -7.92 6.14
N ARG A 307 31.97 -8.88 7.05
CA ARG A 307 30.65 -9.38 7.47
C ARG A 307 30.30 -8.87 8.86
N LEU A 308 29.14 -8.25 8.99
CA LEU A 308 28.58 -7.80 10.26
C LEU A 308 27.53 -8.82 10.72
N VAL A 309 27.58 -9.22 11.98
CA VAL A 309 26.60 -10.12 12.60
C VAL A 309 25.87 -9.40 13.71
N LEU A 310 24.54 -9.51 13.69
CA LEU A 310 23.67 -8.97 14.73
C LEU A 310 23.49 -10.00 15.86
N CYS A 311 23.59 -9.55 17.11
CA CYS A 311 23.37 -10.39 18.29
C CYS A 311 21.90 -10.85 18.37
N ARG A 312 21.68 -12.02 18.98
CA ARG A 312 20.32 -12.53 19.24
C ARG A 312 19.76 -11.92 20.51
N ALA A 313 18.48 -11.56 20.49
CA ALA A 313 17.73 -11.25 21.72
C ALA A 313 17.73 -12.42 22.73
N ASP A 314 17.84 -13.66 22.25
CA ASP A 314 17.91 -14.86 23.12
C ASP A 314 19.26 -14.97 23.87
N GLU A 315 20.32 -14.31 23.37
CA GLU A 315 21.63 -14.22 24.04
C GLU A 315 21.68 -13.04 25.05
N GLU A 316 20.74 -12.10 24.99
CA GLU A 316 20.61 -11.00 25.97
C GLU A 316 20.09 -11.50 27.33
N VAL A 317 19.28 -12.57 27.35
CA VAL A 317 18.79 -13.17 28.60
C VAL A 317 19.91 -13.90 29.38
N ASP A 318 20.94 -14.37 28.68
CA ASP A 318 22.12 -14.99 29.31
C ASP A 318 23.15 -13.95 29.77
N LEU A 319 23.29 -12.81 29.07
CA LEU A 319 24.21 -11.73 29.48
C LEU A 319 23.69 -10.99 30.73
N CYS A 320 22.39 -10.72 30.83
CA CYS A 320 21.82 -10.13 32.05
C CYS A 320 21.85 -11.08 33.27
N ARG A 321 22.05 -12.39 33.07
CA ARG A 321 22.26 -13.35 34.16
C ARG A 321 23.71 -13.46 34.59
N ALA A 322 24.66 -13.26 33.66
CA ALA A 322 26.08 -13.26 33.97
C ALA A 322 26.48 -12.02 34.80
N ASP A 323 25.86 -10.86 34.52
CA ASP A 323 26.13 -9.62 35.27
C ASP A 323 25.50 -9.62 36.69
N GLU A 324 24.58 -10.55 37.00
CA GLU A 324 24.00 -10.69 38.36
C GLU A 324 24.79 -11.67 39.26
N GLU A 325 25.69 -12.49 38.71
CA GLU A 325 26.46 -13.49 39.49
C GLU A 325 27.90 -13.04 39.84
N ASP A 326 28.42 -11.95 39.25
CA ASP A 326 29.80 -11.47 39.50
C ASP A 326 29.90 -10.30 40.53
N ASP A 327 28.79 -9.84 41.11
CA ASP A 327 28.76 -8.70 42.05
C ASP A 327 28.66 -9.09 43.56
N GLU A 328 28.70 -10.38 43.91
CA GLU A 328 28.65 -10.84 45.31
C GLU A 328 29.81 -11.80 45.70
N GLU A 329 31.07 -11.44 45.45
CA GLU A 329 32.18 -12.01 46.24
C GLU A 329 33.20 -10.92 46.67
N ASP A 330 33.10 -10.59 47.97
CA ASP A 330 34.17 -10.22 48.91
C ASP A 330 34.96 -8.91 48.74
N MET A 331 34.40 -7.84 49.32
CA MET A 331 35.17 -6.71 49.87
C MET A 331 35.58 -7.03 51.32
N GLU A 332 36.73 -7.69 51.50
CA GLU A 332 37.52 -7.57 52.73
C GLU A 332 38.77 -6.72 52.43
N GLU A 333 38.85 -5.58 53.12
CA GLU A 333 40.01 -4.69 53.17
C GLU A 333 41.20 -5.42 53.79
N ASP A 334 42.40 -5.28 53.22
CA ASP A 334 43.63 -5.15 54.00
C ASP A 334 44.74 -4.51 53.17
N GLU A 335 45.47 -3.64 53.86
CA GLU A 335 46.54 -2.76 53.39
C GLU A 335 47.86 -3.52 53.08
N ASP A 336 48.73 -2.82 52.36
CA ASP A 336 50.21 -2.87 52.41
C ASP A 336 51.04 -3.58 51.33
N GLU A 337 52.04 -2.78 50.90
CA GLU A 337 53.43 -3.08 50.52
C GLU A 337 53.80 -3.62 49.11
N ASP A 338 54.51 -2.75 48.39
CA ASP A 338 55.79 -2.94 47.69
C ASP A 338 56.03 -4.13 46.76
N GLY A 339 56.41 -3.86 45.51
CA GLY A 339 57.03 -4.90 44.68
C GLY A 339 57.30 -4.54 43.21
N ASP A 340 58.50 -4.01 42.98
CA ASP A 340 59.22 -3.89 41.70
C ASP A 340 59.20 -5.16 40.82
N GLY A 341 59.27 -5.02 39.48
CA GLY A 341 59.32 -6.18 38.59
C GLY A 341 59.16 -5.94 37.09
N ASP A 342 60.16 -5.30 36.47
CA ASP A 342 60.46 -5.37 35.03
C ASP A 342 60.25 -6.77 34.41
N ARG A 343 59.67 -6.82 33.20
CA ARG A 343 60.07 -7.73 32.10
C ARG A 343 59.32 -7.45 30.79
N GLU A 344 60.01 -6.76 29.87
CA GLU A 344 59.85 -7.06 28.45
C GLU A 344 60.45 -8.45 28.13
N PRO A 345 59.95 -9.12 27.08
CA PRO A 345 60.90 -9.46 26.03
C PRO A 345 60.39 -9.14 24.62
N GLN A 346 61.36 -8.65 23.86
CA GLN A 346 61.37 -8.32 22.45
C GLN A 346 61.27 -9.55 21.53
N GLY A 347 60.74 -9.34 20.31
CA GLY A 347 61.34 -9.95 19.12
C GLY A 347 60.38 -10.45 18.03
N GLY A 348 60.42 -9.80 16.87
CA GLY A 348 60.10 -10.44 15.58
C GLY A 348 59.29 -9.61 14.59
N PRO A 349 59.94 -8.91 13.63
CA PRO A 349 59.24 -8.19 12.56
C PRO A 349 58.87 -9.18 11.45
N LEU A 350 57.69 -9.05 10.83
CA LEU A 350 57.47 -9.27 9.39
C LEU A 350 55.98 -9.07 9.03
N GLU A 351 55.79 -8.42 7.89
CA GLU A 351 54.53 -8.30 7.10
C GLU A 351 53.50 -7.24 7.55
N ARG A 352 53.93 -5.98 7.47
CA ARG A 352 53.04 -4.87 7.08
C ARG A 352 52.57 -5.10 5.65
N GLY A 353 51.36 -5.66 5.50
CA GLY A 353 50.80 -5.90 4.16
C GLY A 353 49.30 -6.18 4.07
N ALA A 354 48.49 -5.93 5.12
CA ALA A 354 47.02 -5.97 5.03
C ALA A 354 46.30 -5.31 6.23
N ALA A 355 47.01 -4.53 7.07
CA ALA A 355 46.49 -4.01 8.34
C ALA A 355 45.79 -2.64 8.22
N GLY A 356 45.65 -2.10 7.00
CA GLY A 356 45.03 -0.79 6.76
C GLY A 356 43.50 -0.84 6.85
N ASP A 357 42.87 -1.91 6.36
CA ASP A 357 41.41 -2.00 6.29
C ASP A 357 40.79 -2.55 7.58
N ALA A 358 41.49 -3.44 8.29
CA ALA A 358 40.99 -4.01 9.56
C ALA A 358 40.98 -3.00 10.73
N ARG A 359 41.91 -2.03 10.74
CA ARG A 359 41.97 -0.99 11.78
C ARG A 359 40.87 0.07 11.61
N ALA A 360 40.56 0.44 10.37
CA ALA A 360 39.45 1.34 10.05
C ALA A 360 38.07 0.69 10.28
N LEU A 361 37.95 -0.63 10.09
CA LEU A 361 36.75 -1.40 10.41
C LEU A 361 36.57 -1.62 11.92
N GLY A 362 37.67 -1.72 12.68
CA GLY A 362 37.65 -1.80 14.15
C GLY A 362 37.22 -0.49 14.84
N GLU A 363 37.56 0.67 14.27
CA GLU A 363 37.07 1.98 14.73
C GLU A 363 35.59 2.20 14.37
N LEU A 364 35.09 1.58 13.29
CA LEU A 364 33.70 1.69 12.85
C LEU A 364 32.69 1.07 13.84
N ALA A 365 33.15 0.15 14.69
CA ALA A 365 32.33 -0.47 15.74
C ALA A 365 32.11 0.44 16.97
N GLN A 366 32.81 1.58 17.06
CA GLN A 366 32.69 2.53 18.18
C GLN A 366 31.78 3.74 17.88
N ASP A 367 31.40 3.96 16.60
CA ASP A 367 30.52 5.06 16.16
C ASP A 367 29.15 4.50 15.73
N ILE A 368 28.35 4.09 16.72
CA ILE A 368 27.00 3.56 16.50
C ILE A 368 26.12 4.61 15.80
N ASP A 369 26.26 5.88 16.17
CA ASP A 369 25.48 6.98 15.59
C ASP A 369 25.77 7.14 14.09
N GLY A 370 27.04 7.14 13.70
CA GLY A 370 27.43 7.14 12.29
C GLY A 370 27.04 5.87 11.56
N MET A 371 26.99 4.71 12.21
CA MET A 371 26.44 3.49 11.62
C MET A 371 24.94 3.63 11.32
N VAL A 372 24.16 4.12 12.28
CA VAL A 372 22.71 4.35 12.14
C VAL A 372 22.42 5.32 10.99
N GLU A 373 23.11 6.46 10.93
CA GLU A 373 22.95 7.43 9.84
C GLU A 373 23.24 6.80 8.47
N ARG A 374 24.31 6.00 8.35
CA ARG A 374 24.64 5.28 7.11
C ARG A 374 23.55 4.29 6.71
N VAL A 375 23.02 3.50 7.65
CA VAL A 375 21.90 2.57 7.34
C VAL A 375 20.67 3.32 6.87
N ILE A 376 20.31 4.45 7.50
CA ILE A 376 19.17 5.28 7.07
C ILE A 376 19.38 5.82 5.65
N GLU A 377 20.59 6.31 5.32
CA GLU A 377 20.90 6.76 3.96
C GLU A 377 20.91 5.61 2.95
N GLU A 378 21.36 4.42 3.34
CA GLU A 378 21.29 3.21 2.50
C GLU A 378 19.83 2.83 2.21
N ILE A 379 18.94 2.86 3.22
CA ILE A 379 17.50 2.63 3.04
C ILE A 379 16.90 3.71 2.13
N ARG A 380 17.21 4.99 2.36
CA ARG A 380 16.71 6.10 1.55
C ARG A 380 17.17 6.00 0.09
N GLY A 381 18.42 5.58 -0.11
CA GLY A 381 19.05 5.39 -1.41
C GLY A 381 18.58 4.14 -2.15
N GLN A 382 17.94 3.18 -1.48
CA GLN A 382 17.49 1.92 -2.09
C GLN A 382 15.98 1.83 -2.20
N GLN A 383 15.50 1.30 -3.32
CA GLN A 383 14.07 1.00 -3.53
C GLN A 383 13.79 -0.45 -3.14
N GLY A 384 14.06 -0.76 -1.87
CA GLY A 384 13.97 -2.11 -1.29
C GLY A 384 12.67 -2.36 -0.54
N LEU A 385 12.77 -3.14 0.53
CA LEU A 385 11.64 -3.57 1.36
C LEU A 385 11.01 -2.42 2.16
N LEU A 386 11.83 -1.49 2.66
CA LEU A 386 11.42 -0.28 3.37
C LEU A 386 11.74 0.94 2.52
N ILE A 387 10.79 1.87 2.40
CA ILE A 387 10.88 3.05 1.52
C ILE A 387 10.49 4.33 2.24
N GLU A 388 11.20 5.42 1.96
CA GLU A 388 10.82 6.75 2.43
C GLU A 388 9.64 7.29 1.59
N ARG A 389 8.46 7.37 2.19
CA ARG A 389 7.21 7.83 1.53
C ARG A 389 7.17 9.34 1.38
N ARG A 390 7.61 10.04 2.43
CA ARG A 390 7.76 11.48 2.54
C ARG A 390 9.02 11.77 3.37
N PRO A 391 9.65 12.95 3.25
CA PRO A 391 10.90 13.23 3.94
C PRO A 391 10.82 12.91 5.44
N GLY A 392 11.71 12.03 5.92
CA GLY A 392 11.76 11.59 7.31
C GLY A 392 10.70 10.58 7.74
N SER A 393 9.93 10.00 6.82
CA SER A 393 8.91 8.99 7.13
C SER A 393 9.04 7.75 6.24
N PHE A 394 9.22 6.60 6.88
CA PHE A 394 9.50 5.32 6.25
C PHE A 394 8.31 4.37 6.37
N SER A 395 8.06 3.56 5.35
CA SER A 395 7.11 2.45 5.46
C SER A 395 7.51 1.28 4.60
N PHE A 396 6.97 0.11 4.93
CA PHE A 396 7.13 -1.06 4.09
C PHE A 396 6.51 -0.80 2.71
N ALA A 397 7.12 -1.41 1.69
CA ALA A 397 6.64 -1.31 0.31
C ALA A 397 5.17 -1.77 0.18
N ASP A 398 4.76 -2.75 0.99
CA ASP A 398 3.38 -3.21 1.18
C ASP A 398 3.15 -3.62 2.64
N LEU A 399 1.98 -3.30 3.22
CA LEU A 399 1.64 -3.68 4.60
C LEU A 399 1.67 -5.20 4.83
N SER A 400 1.42 -6.00 3.78
CA SER A 400 1.48 -7.46 3.89
C SER A 400 2.88 -7.95 4.24
N TYR A 401 3.93 -7.18 3.89
CA TYR A 401 5.31 -7.52 4.25
C TYR A 401 5.59 -7.24 5.72
N GLN A 402 5.06 -6.13 6.25
CA GLN A 402 5.11 -5.82 7.67
C GLN A 402 4.40 -6.91 8.49
N ALA A 403 3.16 -7.26 8.11
CA ALA A 403 2.38 -8.30 8.79
C ALA A 403 3.07 -9.68 8.72
N TYR A 404 3.65 -10.04 7.56
CA TYR A 404 4.40 -11.28 7.41
C TYR A 404 5.66 -11.32 8.28
N LEU A 405 6.48 -10.26 8.27
CA LEU A 405 7.69 -10.22 9.11
C LEU A 405 7.36 -10.28 10.60
N ASN A 406 6.31 -9.58 11.03
CA ASN A 406 5.83 -9.68 12.39
C ASN A 406 5.34 -11.10 12.74
N ALA A 407 4.66 -11.78 11.81
CA ALA A 407 4.25 -13.18 12.01
C ALA A 407 5.46 -14.12 12.14
N VAL A 408 6.51 -13.91 11.35
CA VAL A 408 7.76 -14.68 11.45
C VAL A 408 8.40 -14.49 12.83
N ASP A 409 8.43 -13.28 13.36
CA ASP A 409 8.98 -13.03 14.70
C ASP A 409 8.14 -13.70 15.80
N HIS A 410 6.82 -13.67 15.74
CA HIS A 410 5.95 -14.38 16.69
C HIS A 410 6.18 -15.90 16.66
N VAL A 411 6.32 -16.48 15.46
CA VAL A 411 6.66 -17.90 15.32
C VAL A 411 8.04 -18.21 15.90
N ARG A 412 9.02 -17.34 15.64
CA ARG A 412 10.40 -17.50 16.11
C ARG A 412 10.50 -17.51 17.63
N ILE A 413 9.79 -16.63 18.32
CA ILE A 413 9.80 -16.54 19.79
C ILE A 413 8.77 -17.47 20.46
N GLY A 414 8.01 -18.25 19.68
CA GLY A 414 6.99 -19.16 20.20
C GLY A 414 5.73 -18.47 20.77
N ALA A 415 5.49 -17.20 20.43
CA ALA A 415 4.37 -16.40 20.95
C ALA A 415 3.10 -16.50 20.09
N LEU A 416 2.74 -17.70 19.63
CA LEU A 416 1.52 -17.90 18.83
C LEU A 416 0.24 -17.66 19.65
N ASP A 417 0.26 -17.92 20.95
CA ASP A 417 -0.89 -17.68 21.82
C ASP A 417 -1.23 -16.18 21.94
N ALA A 418 -0.21 -15.31 21.95
CA ALA A 418 -0.41 -13.86 21.94
C ALA A 418 -1.19 -13.40 20.69
N LEU A 419 -0.88 -13.97 19.51
CA LEU A 419 -1.64 -13.69 18.29
C LEU A 419 -3.10 -14.13 18.39
N ILE A 420 -3.40 -15.20 19.13
CA ILE A 420 -4.79 -15.65 19.36
C ILE A 420 -5.51 -14.68 20.29
N GLU A 421 -4.83 -14.18 21.33
CA GLU A 421 -5.39 -13.18 22.25
C GLU A 421 -5.73 -11.87 21.52
N GLU A 422 -4.91 -11.47 20.55
CA GLU A 422 -5.11 -10.28 19.71
C GLU A 422 -6.16 -10.43 18.60
N ARG A 423 -6.85 -11.58 18.47
CA ARG A 423 -7.82 -11.84 17.39
C ARG A 423 -8.93 -10.79 17.23
N SER A 424 -9.25 -10.06 18.30
CA SER A 424 -10.27 -9.00 18.27
C SER A 424 -9.73 -7.67 17.74
N ASP A 425 -8.41 -7.50 17.64
CA ASP A 425 -7.78 -6.33 17.05
C ASP A 425 -7.66 -6.53 15.51
N PRO A 426 -8.35 -5.72 14.68
CA PRO A 426 -8.23 -5.80 13.23
C PRO A 426 -6.81 -5.65 12.70
N TRP A 427 -5.92 -4.97 13.44
CA TRP A 427 -4.53 -4.77 13.06
C TRP A 427 -3.73 -6.08 13.05
N SER A 428 -4.07 -7.03 13.93
CA SER A 428 -3.39 -8.33 14.06
C SER A 428 -3.85 -9.36 13.02
N HIS A 429 -5.00 -9.15 12.38
CA HIS A 429 -5.66 -10.15 11.53
C HIS A 429 -4.77 -10.70 10.41
N GLU A 430 -4.06 -9.84 9.69
CA GLU A 430 -3.16 -10.29 8.62
C GLU A 430 -1.90 -10.99 9.18
N THR A 431 -1.43 -10.62 10.37
CA THR A 431 -0.35 -11.32 11.09
C THR A 431 -0.78 -12.74 11.46
N ILE A 432 -1.98 -12.90 12.05
CA ILE A 432 -2.58 -14.19 12.41
C ILE A 432 -2.69 -15.10 11.17
N VAL A 433 -3.20 -14.55 10.07
CA VAL A 433 -3.31 -15.28 8.80
C VAL A 433 -1.93 -15.69 8.29
N HIS A 434 -0.95 -14.78 8.26
CA HIS A 434 0.39 -15.12 7.81
C HIS A 434 1.05 -16.20 8.68
N ALA A 435 0.89 -16.14 10.00
CA ALA A 435 1.40 -17.14 10.94
C ALA A 435 0.92 -18.56 10.60
N ALA A 436 -0.38 -18.73 10.32
CA ALA A 436 -0.91 -20.03 9.89
C ALA A 436 -0.29 -20.54 8.58
N GLY A 437 0.13 -19.62 7.70
CA GLY A 437 0.78 -19.93 6.42
C GLY A 437 2.28 -20.28 6.52
N ILE A 438 2.92 -20.04 7.66
CA ILE A 438 4.33 -20.34 7.88
C ILE A 438 4.52 -21.87 7.99
N PRO A 439 5.50 -22.48 7.27
CA PRO A 439 5.71 -23.93 7.26
C PRO A 439 5.97 -24.56 8.64
N GLU A 440 6.68 -23.84 9.50
CA GLU A 440 7.10 -24.24 10.85
C GLU A 440 5.92 -24.35 11.83
N VAL A 441 4.79 -23.71 11.51
CA VAL A 441 3.59 -23.71 12.36
C VAL A 441 2.75 -24.95 12.11
N ASP A 442 2.38 -25.65 13.19
CA ASP A 442 1.25 -26.60 13.16
C ASP A 442 -0.05 -25.84 12.98
N ALA A 443 -0.38 -25.55 11.72
CA ALA A 443 -1.57 -24.82 11.34
C ALA A 443 -2.87 -25.49 11.86
N ALA A 444 -2.88 -26.83 12.00
CA ALA A 444 -4.07 -27.53 12.47
C ALA A 444 -4.28 -27.35 13.98
N ALA A 445 -3.20 -27.29 14.77
CA ALA A 445 -3.26 -26.94 16.20
C ALA A 445 -3.62 -25.47 16.38
N PHE A 446 -2.92 -24.57 15.68
CA PHE A 446 -3.14 -23.12 15.76
C PHE A 446 -4.58 -22.72 15.40
N ILE A 447 -5.13 -23.25 14.31
CA ILE A 447 -6.51 -22.95 13.89
C ILE A 447 -7.54 -23.55 14.86
N ARG A 448 -7.26 -24.68 15.50
CA ARG A 448 -8.15 -25.21 16.54
C ARG A 448 -8.16 -24.32 17.77
N ALA A 449 -6.98 -23.90 18.24
CA ALA A 449 -6.88 -22.99 19.37
C ALA A 449 -7.62 -21.66 19.08
N LEU A 450 -7.45 -21.12 17.88
CA LEU A 450 -8.19 -19.95 17.42
C LEU A 450 -9.71 -20.17 17.38
N LEU A 451 -10.19 -21.33 16.91
CA LEU A 451 -11.62 -21.65 16.89
C LEU A 451 -12.21 -21.90 18.28
N GLU A 452 -11.41 -22.33 19.26
CA GLU A 452 -11.86 -22.51 20.64
C GLU A 452 -11.74 -21.22 21.46
N ALA A 453 -11.04 -20.22 20.94
CA ALA A 453 -11.08 -18.88 21.48
C ALA A 453 -12.53 -18.37 21.53
N ASP A 454 -12.90 -17.65 22.59
CA ASP A 454 -14.28 -17.22 22.89
C ASP A 454 -15.30 -18.36 23.02
N ARG A 455 -14.87 -19.51 23.56
CA ARG A 455 -15.72 -20.70 23.74
C ARG A 455 -16.32 -21.23 22.43
N GLY A 456 -15.74 -20.82 21.29
CA GLY A 456 -16.16 -21.22 19.95
C GLY A 456 -17.40 -20.51 19.41
N GLU A 457 -17.82 -19.40 20.01
CA GLU A 457 -19.01 -18.66 19.62
C GLU A 457 -18.72 -17.40 18.78
N ALA A 458 -17.46 -16.92 18.72
CA ALA A 458 -17.11 -15.68 18.03
C ALA A 458 -17.01 -15.82 16.49
N PRO A 459 -17.76 -15.02 15.72
CA PRO A 459 -17.68 -15.02 14.25
C PRO A 459 -16.33 -14.53 13.70
N VAL A 460 -15.65 -13.59 14.38
CA VAL A 460 -14.30 -13.12 14.01
C VAL A 460 -13.29 -14.28 14.01
N ALA A 461 -13.28 -15.09 15.05
CA ALA A 461 -12.41 -16.27 15.13
C ALA A 461 -12.70 -17.28 14.01
N THR A 462 -13.98 -17.47 13.65
CA THR A 462 -14.39 -18.34 12.54
C THR A 462 -13.92 -17.80 11.19
N LEU A 463 -14.05 -16.48 10.96
CA LEU A 463 -13.58 -15.83 9.73
C LEU A 463 -12.06 -15.87 9.62
N LEU A 464 -11.33 -15.55 10.70
CA LEU A 464 -9.87 -15.70 10.76
C LEU A 464 -9.45 -17.16 10.50
N ALA A 465 -10.09 -18.14 11.15
CA ALA A 465 -9.82 -19.55 10.92
C ALA A 465 -10.02 -19.96 9.45
N SER A 466 -11.05 -19.43 8.78
CA SER A 466 -11.26 -19.63 7.35
C SER A 466 -10.11 -19.06 6.51
N ARG A 467 -9.67 -17.83 6.80
CA ARG A 467 -8.54 -17.18 6.12
C ARG A 467 -7.22 -17.91 6.37
N CYS A 468 -6.98 -18.36 7.60
CA CYS A 468 -5.84 -19.20 7.98
C CYS A 468 -5.87 -20.54 7.22
N ALA A 469 -7.03 -21.16 7.07
CA ALA A 469 -7.18 -22.41 6.34
C ALA A 469 -6.87 -22.26 4.84
N GLU A 470 -7.20 -21.11 4.24
CA GLU A 470 -6.83 -20.81 2.85
C GLU A 470 -5.32 -20.84 2.66
N VAL A 471 -4.57 -20.11 3.49
CA VAL A 471 -3.10 -19.99 3.35
C VAL A 471 -2.33 -21.21 3.83
N ALA A 472 -2.90 -21.99 4.76
CA ALA A 472 -2.32 -23.25 5.18
C ALA A 472 -2.56 -24.38 4.17
N GLY A 473 -3.59 -24.24 3.32
CA GLY A 473 -3.81 -25.09 2.15
C GLY A 473 -3.83 -26.57 2.50
N GLY A 474 -3.07 -27.37 1.73
CA GLY A 474 -2.98 -28.83 1.84
C GLY A 474 -2.65 -29.38 3.24
N ARG A 475 -2.10 -28.56 4.13
CA ARG A 475 -1.70 -28.97 5.50
C ARG A 475 -2.88 -29.22 6.44
N LEU A 476 -4.10 -28.74 6.13
CA LEU A 476 -5.25 -28.94 7.00
C LEU A 476 -5.93 -30.31 6.82
N PRO A 477 -6.18 -31.05 7.92
CA PRO A 477 -6.99 -32.27 7.91
C PRO A 477 -8.43 -32.02 7.41
N PRO A 478 -9.02 -32.96 6.63
CA PRO A 478 -10.40 -32.83 6.14
C PRO A 478 -11.47 -32.57 7.22
N PRO A 479 -11.42 -33.20 8.42
CA PRO A 479 -12.39 -32.92 9.47
C PRO A 479 -12.39 -31.46 9.92
N LEU A 480 -11.21 -30.84 10.06
CA LEU A 480 -11.08 -29.44 10.48
C LEU A 480 -11.64 -28.50 9.41
N ARG A 481 -11.37 -28.76 8.13
CA ARG A 481 -11.95 -28.00 7.01
C ARG A 481 -13.47 -28.05 7.02
N ARG A 482 -14.08 -29.20 7.32
CA ARG A 482 -15.55 -29.32 7.45
C ARG A 482 -16.07 -28.53 8.64
N THR A 483 -15.36 -28.53 9.76
CA THR A 483 -15.74 -27.72 10.93
C THR A 483 -15.75 -26.24 10.61
N ILE A 484 -14.69 -25.74 9.94
CA ILE A 484 -14.59 -24.35 9.49
C ILE A 484 -15.73 -24.03 8.52
N ALA A 485 -15.94 -24.84 7.50
CA ALA A 485 -17.01 -24.62 6.52
C ALA A 485 -18.40 -24.59 7.17
N ARG A 486 -18.68 -25.49 8.12
CA ARG A 486 -19.93 -25.51 8.88
C ARG A 486 -20.11 -24.24 9.71
N ARG A 487 -19.10 -23.82 10.49
CA ARG A 487 -19.19 -22.59 11.29
C ARG A 487 -19.31 -21.35 10.38
N LEU A 488 -18.55 -21.30 9.29
CA LEU A 488 -18.61 -20.20 8.32
C LEU A 488 -20.00 -20.07 7.70
N SER A 489 -20.68 -21.19 7.37
CA SER A 489 -22.04 -21.17 6.82
C SER A 489 -23.13 -20.69 7.78
N ALA A 490 -22.81 -20.57 9.07
CA ALA A 490 -23.66 -19.95 10.08
C ALA A 490 -23.44 -18.43 10.18
N VAL A 491 -22.30 -17.92 9.71
CA VAL A 491 -21.93 -16.50 9.72
C VAL A 491 -22.22 -15.82 8.39
N VAL A 492 -21.92 -16.49 7.26
CA VAL A 492 -22.15 -15.97 5.90
C VAL A 492 -22.81 -17.03 5.00
N PRO A 493 -23.67 -16.63 4.05
CA PRO A 493 -24.19 -15.26 3.85
C PRO A 493 -25.17 -14.85 4.96
N PRO A 494 -25.32 -13.53 5.22
CA PRO A 494 -26.32 -13.02 6.16
C PRO A 494 -27.73 -13.36 5.68
N ARG A 495 -28.60 -13.75 6.62
CA ARG A 495 -29.98 -14.17 6.37
C ARG A 495 -31.01 -13.25 7.04
N SER A 496 -30.54 -12.33 7.88
CA SER A 496 -31.39 -11.40 8.61
C SER A 496 -30.77 -10.00 8.68
N PRO A 497 -31.58 -8.97 8.98
CA PRO A 497 -31.05 -7.63 9.25
C PRO A 497 -30.07 -7.61 10.44
N PHE A 498 -30.33 -8.42 11.47
CA PHE A 498 -29.43 -8.57 12.61
C PHE A 498 -28.07 -9.11 12.19
N ASP A 499 -28.02 -10.07 11.26
CA ASP A 499 -26.75 -10.59 10.76
C ASP A 499 -25.97 -9.50 10.03
N VAL A 500 -26.65 -8.64 9.26
CA VAL A 500 -26.00 -7.52 8.55
C VAL A 500 -25.45 -6.49 9.52
N ALA A 501 -26.25 -6.04 10.50
CA ALA A 501 -25.81 -5.10 11.53
C ALA A 501 -24.63 -5.67 12.32
N TYR A 502 -24.75 -6.92 12.80
CA TYR A 502 -23.68 -7.60 13.51
C TYR A 502 -22.39 -7.72 12.68
N LEU A 503 -22.50 -8.03 11.38
CA LEU A 503 -21.34 -8.07 10.50
C LEU A 503 -20.67 -6.70 10.32
N ILE A 504 -21.44 -5.62 10.27
CA ILE A 504 -20.94 -4.25 10.09
C ILE A 504 -20.33 -3.71 11.38
N ASP A 505 -21.06 -3.83 12.49
CA ASP A 505 -20.76 -3.16 13.76
C ASP A 505 -19.79 -3.96 14.63
N ASP A 506 -19.96 -5.28 14.71
CA ASP A 506 -19.20 -6.15 15.63
C ASP A 506 -18.08 -6.95 14.95
N VAL A 507 -18.21 -7.26 13.65
CA VAL A 507 -17.23 -8.09 12.92
C VAL A 507 -16.27 -7.28 12.06
N GLY A 508 -16.79 -6.34 11.27
CA GLY A 508 -15.97 -5.44 10.43
C GLY A 508 -15.40 -6.07 9.15
N GLU A 509 -14.35 -5.45 8.60
CA GLU A 509 -13.87 -5.67 7.22
C GLU A 509 -13.44 -7.13 6.94
N ILE A 510 -13.07 -7.88 7.97
CA ILE A 510 -12.67 -9.29 7.84
C ILE A 510 -13.76 -10.18 7.22
N ALA A 511 -15.04 -9.81 7.33
CA ALA A 511 -16.15 -10.51 6.69
C ALA A 511 -16.17 -10.36 5.16
N GLY A 512 -15.58 -9.28 4.62
CA GLY A 512 -15.68 -8.90 3.20
C GLY A 512 -15.34 -10.01 2.20
N PRO A 513 -14.16 -10.67 2.30
CA PRO A 513 -13.81 -11.77 1.40
C PRO A 513 -14.77 -12.96 1.47
N ALA A 514 -15.22 -13.33 2.68
CA ALA A 514 -16.13 -14.45 2.89
C ALA A 514 -17.53 -14.15 2.33
N LEU A 515 -18.01 -12.92 2.47
CA LEU A 515 -19.24 -12.43 1.86
C LEU A 515 -19.19 -12.50 0.33
N ILE A 516 -18.09 -12.01 -0.28
CA ILE A 516 -17.89 -12.11 -1.75
C ILE A 516 -17.93 -13.58 -2.21
N GLN A 517 -17.30 -14.48 -1.46
CA GLN A 517 -17.28 -15.90 -1.78
C GLN A 517 -18.67 -16.54 -1.65
N ALA A 518 -19.43 -16.18 -0.62
CA ALA A 518 -20.75 -16.73 -0.33
C ALA A 518 -21.79 -16.41 -1.42
N LEU A 519 -21.62 -15.32 -2.17
CA LEU A 519 -22.52 -14.92 -3.28
C LEU A 519 -22.73 -16.05 -4.30
N GLY A 520 -21.72 -16.90 -4.54
CA GLY A 520 -21.81 -17.97 -5.54
C GLY A 520 -22.93 -18.98 -5.29
N SER A 521 -23.29 -19.22 -4.02
CA SER A 521 -24.32 -20.17 -3.59
C SER A 521 -25.52 -19.52 -2.90
N ALA A 522 -25.51 -18.20 -2.72
CA ALA A 522 -26.53 -17.46 -1.98
C ALA A 522 -27.86 -17.34 -2.76
N SER A 523 -28.97 -17.44 -2.03
CA SER A 523 -30.33 -17.13 -2.51
C SER A 523 -30.49 -15.65 -2.87
N PRO A 524 -31.57 -15.24 -3.57
CA PRO A 524 -31.80 -13.82 -3.86
C PRO A 524 -31.85 -12.92 -2.60
N SER A 525 -32.52 -13.36 -1.53
CA SER A 525 -32.56 -12.62 -0.26
C SER A 525 -31.19 -12.54 0.42
N GLU A 526 -30.44 -13.65 0.43
CA GLU A 526 -29.09 -13.70 0.98
C GLU A 526 -28.13 -12.79 0.19
N ARG A 527 -28.30 -12.70 -1.13
CA ARG A 527 -27.53 -11.77 -1.99
C ARG A 527 -27.89 -10.31 -1.71
N ALA A 528 -29.16 -10.00 -1.45
CA ALA A 528 -29.59 -8.66 -1.04
C ALA A 528 -28.95 -8.24 0.28
N TYR A 529 -29.05 -9.07 1.33
CA TYR A 529 -28.37 -8.80 2.61
C TYR A 529 -26.86 -8.74 2.47
N THR A 530 -26.25 -9.60 1.63
CA THR A 530 -24.82 -9.55 1.35
C THR A 530 -24.43 -8.23 0.67
N ALA A 531 -25.25 -7.70 -0.24
CA ALA A 531 -25.01 -6.40 -0.86
C ALA A 531 -25.02 -5.28 0.18
N MET A 532 -26.00 -5.28 1.09
CA MET A 532 -26.09 -4.31 2.18
C MET A 532 -24.88 -4.40 3.11
N ALA A 533 -24.50 -5.61 3.54
CA ALA A 533 -23.33 -5.83 4.37
C ALA A 533 -22.03 -5.35 3.70
N LEU A 534 -21.82 -5.66 2.41
CA LEU A 534 -20.64 -5.22 1.66
C LEU A 534 -20.58 -3.71 1.47
N GLY A 535 -21.74 -3.06 1.31
CA GLY A 535 -21.87 -1.60 1.26
C GLY A 535 -21.50 -0.95 2.59
N GLY A 536 -22.12 -1.39 3.68
CA GLY A 536 -21.88 -0.87 5.03
C GLY A 536 -20.45 -1.08 5.52
N LEU A 537 -19.86 -2.25 5.24
CA LEU A 537 -18.44 -2.52 5.49
C LEU A 537 -17.49 -1.66 4.64
N ARG A 538 -18.00 -1.05 3.56
CA ARG A 538 -17.23 -0.26 2.59
C ARG A 538 -16.02 -1.00 2.04
N HIS A 539 -16.12 -2.33 1.94
CA HIS A 539 -15.02 -3.20 1.54
C HIS A 539 -14.65 -2.98 0.07
N ARG A 540 -13.57 -2.23 -0.20
CA ARG A 540 -13.20 -1.77 -1.56
C ARG A 540 -13.14 -2.88 -2.62
N PRO A 541 -12.62 -4.10 -2.34
CA PRO A 541 -12.64 -5.20 -3.31
C PRO A 541 -14.05 -5.60 -3.78
N ALA A 542 -15.09 -5.32 -2.98
CA ALA A 542 -16.47 -5.64 -3.29
C ALA A 542 -17.14 -4.65 -4.26
N TYR A 543 -16.62 -3.44 -4.44
CA TYR A 543 -17.33 -2.42 -5.25
C TYR A 543 -17.58 -2.88 -6.69
N GLY A 544 -16.60 -3.56 -7.30
CA GLY A 544 -16.78 -4.14 -8.64
C GLY A 544 -17.78 -5.28 -8.67
N VAL A 545 -18.00 -5.98 -7.56
CA VAL A 545 -19.03 -7.01 -7.40
C VAL A 545 -20.40 -6.35 -7.31
N LEU A 546 -20.56 -5.32 -6.47
CA LEU A 546 -21.79 -4.55 -6.34
C LEU A 546 -22.22 -3.92 -7.67
N VAL A 547 -21.28 -3.35 -8.45
CA VAL A 547 -21.59 -2.80 -9.79
C VAL A 547 -22.10 -3.88 -10.75
N ARG A 548 -21.65 -5.13 -10.62
CA ARG A 548 -22.20 -6.25 -11.41
C ARG A 548 -23.57 -6.67 -10.90
N MET A 549 -23.76 -6.73 -9.59
CA MET A 549 -25.04 -7.05 -8.96
C MET A 549 -26.12 -6.01 -9.25
N ALA A 550 -25.75 -4.74 -9.48
CA ALA A 550 -26.70 -3.70 -9.88
C ALA A 550 -27.47 -4.03 -11.17
N ALA A 551 -26.90 -4.87 -12.05
CA ALA A 551 -27.55 -5.33 -13.28
C ALA A 551 -28.42 -6.59 -13.09
N ASP A 552 -28.47 -7.15 -11.88
CA ASP A 552 -29.20 -8.39 -11.58
C ASP A 552 -30.69 -8.10 -11.37
N ASP A 553 -31.53 -8.66 -12.24
CA ASP A 553 -32.99 -8.51 -12.24
C ASP A 553 -33.72 -9.66 -11.51
N SER A 554 -32.98 -10.52 -10.80
CA SER A 554 -33.57 -11.59 -10.01
C SER A 554 -34.48 -11.02 -8.91
N PRO A 555 -35.72 -11.50 -8.78
CA PRO A 555 -36.66 -11.00 -7.79
C PRO A 555 -36.27 -11.42 -6.37
N VAL A 556 -36.45 -10.50 -5.42
CA VAL A 556 -36.34 -10.74 -3.99
C VAL A 556 -37.75 -10.76 -3.41
N ASN A 557 -38.25 -11.96 -3.10
CA ASN A 557 -39.64 -12.18 -2.72
C ASN A 557 -39.93 -11.89 -1.24
N GLU A 558 -38.88 -11.71 -0.44
CA GLU A 558 -38.97 -11.43 0.99
C GLU A 558 -38.70 -9.93 1.24
N PRO A 559 -39.40 -9.29 2.18
CA PRO A 559 -39.08 -7.93 2.59
C PRO A 559 -37.65 -7.86 3.15
N ILE A 560 -36.86 -6.92 2.65
CA ILE A 560 -35.48 -6.69 3.12
C ILE A 560 -35.46 -5.37 3.88
N VAL A 561 -34.88 -5.39 5.09
CA VAL A 561 -34.58 -4.17 5.84
C VAL A 561 -33.27 -3.61 5.33
N CYS A 562 -33.29 -2.35 4.93
CA CYS A 562 -32.15 -1.56 4.52
C CYS A 562 -31.94 -0.42 5.53
N TRP A 563 -30.73 0.12 5.59
CA TRP A 563 -30.45 1.32 6.38
C TRP A 563 -30.14 2.47 5.44
N LEU A 564 -30.99 3.50 5.48
CA LEU A 564 -30.80 4.74 4.75
C LEU A 564 -30.69 5.86 5.78
N TRP A 565 -29.51 6.51 5.81
CA TRP A 565 -29.17 7.52 6.82
C TRP A 565 -29.46 7.06 8.27
N ASP A 566 -29.04 5.84 8.59
CA ASP A 566 -29.16 5.25 9.94
C ASP A 566 -30.60 4.99 10.40
N GLU A 567 -31.59 5.03 9.48
CA GLU A 567 -32.97 4.60 9.71
C GLU A 567 -33.31 3.31 8.95
N GLU A 568 -34.09 2.43 9.59
CA GLU A 568 -34.54 1.17 9.02
C GLU A 568 -35.67 1.37 8.01
N GLN A 569 -35.42 0.93 6.78
CA GLN A 569 -36.34 1.03 5.65
C GLN A 569 -36.71 -0.35 5.16
N LEU A 570 -38.02 -0.63 5.09
CA LEU A 570 -38.52 -1.93 4.66
C LEU A 570 -38.82 -1.94 3.16
N VAL A 571 -37.92 -2.54 2.38
CA VAL A 571 -38.02 -2.59 0.92
C VAL A 571 -38.68 -3.90 0.48
N ARG A 572 -39.74 -3.80 -0.33
CA ARG A 572 -40.56 -4.93 -0.80
C ARG A 572 -40.62 -4.97 -2.33
N ASP A 573 -40.83 -6.17 -2.89
CA ASP A 573 -41.11 -6.38 -4.32
C ASP A 573 -40.04 -5.79 -5.25
N GLN A 574 -38.77 -5.92 -4.87
CA GLN A 574 -37.61 -5.42 -5.62
C GLN A 574 -36.73 -6.55 -6.16
N VAL A 575 -35.76 -6.18 -6.99
CA VAL A 575 -34.73 -7.09 -7.53
C VAL A 575 -33.39 -6.90 -6.81
N ILE A 576 -32.47 -7.86 -6.93
CA ILE A 576 -31.12 -7.79 -6.35
C ILE A 576 -30.40 -6.47 -6.71
N GLY A 577 -30.58 -6.00 -7.95
CA GLY A 577 -30.00 -4.74 -8.43
C GLY A 577 -30.39 -3.51 -7.60
N CYS A 578 -31.58 -3.48 -6.99
CA CYS A 578 -32.02 -2.40 -6.11
C CYS A 578 -31.11 -2.28 -4.87
N PHE A 579 -30.86 -3.40 -4.19
CA PHE A 579 -30.01 -3.44 -3.00
C PHE A 579 -28.54 -3.12 -3.29
N ALA A 580 -28.04 -3.56 -4.46
CA ALA A 580 -26.70 -3.20 -4.90
C ALA A 580 -26.56 -1.70 -5.21
N LEU A 581 -27.60 -1.07 -5.76
CA LEU A 581 -27.64 0.38 -5.96
C LEU A 581 -27.68 1.15 -4.64
N LEU A 582 -28.51 0.72 -3.67
CA LEU A 582 -28.56 1.32 -2.34
C LEU A 582 -27.20 1.24 -1.62
N ALA A 583 -26.56 0.07 -1.68
CA ALA A 583 -25.21 -0.12 -1.13
C ALA A 583 -24.17 0.79 -1.82
N LEU A 584 -24.20 0.91 -3.15
CA LEU A 584 -23.29 1.79 -3.89
C LEU A 584 -23.57 3.27 -3.68
N PHE A 585 -24.82 3.64 -3.40
CA PHE A 585 -25.20 5.01 -3.06
C PHE A 585 -24.58 5.42 -1.71
N ASP A 586 -24.72 4.59 -0.66
CA ASP A 586 -24.08 4.87 0.63
C ASP A 586 -22.55 4.92 0.50
N VAL A 587 -21.95 4.00 -0.26
CA VAL A 587 -20.51 4.04 -0.57
C VAL A 587 -20.10 5.33 -1.29
N ALA A 588 -20.91 5.83 -2.22
CA ALA A 588 -20.61 7.07 -2.96
C ALA A 588 -20.68 8.32 -2.07
N LEU A 589 -21.63 8.36 -1.12
CA LEU A 589 -21.72 9.42 -0.12
C LEU A 589 -20.53 9.41 0.83
N ALA A 590 -20.13 8.22 1.29
CA ALA A 590 -19.02 8.05 2.21
C ALA A 590 -17.64 8.26 1.57
N VAL A 591 -17.52 7.89 0.29
CA VAL A 591 -16.27 7.89 -0.44
C VAL A 591 -16.51 8.57 -1.80
N PRO A 592 -16.33 9.91 -1.90
CA PRO A 592 -16.66 10.65 -3.12
C PRO A 592 -15.98 10.15 -4.40
N SER A 593 -14.77 9.57 -4.26
CA SER A 593 -14.05 8.93 -5.38
C SER A 593 -14.77 7.68 -5.95
N ALA A 594 -15.64 7.05 -5.16
CA ALA A 594 -16.45 5.90 -5.56
C ALA A 594 -17.73 6.29 -6.31
N SER A 595 -18.09 7.58 -6.37
CA SER A 595 -19.26 8.07 -7.13
C SER A 595 -19.27 7.62 -8.59
N THR A 596 -18.09 7.48 -9.21
CA THR A 596 -17.98 6.95 -10.58
C THR A 596 -18.47 5.51 -10.73
N LEU A 597 -18.38 4.70 -9.68
CA LEU A 597 -18.84 3.31 -9.65
C LEU A 597 -20.37 3.25 -9.54
N PHE A 598 -20.96 4.11 -8.71
CA PHE A 598 -22.41 4.29 -8.66
C PHE A 598 -22.98 4.71 -10.01
N LEU A 599 -22.33 5.66 -10.70
CA LEU A 599 -22.75 6.08 -12.05
C LEU A 599 -22.65 4.96 -13.09
N GLN A 600 -21.67 4.07 -12.97
CA GLN A 600 -21.59 2.89 -13.82
C GLN A 600 -22.70 1.87 -13.52
N ALA A 601 -23.14 1.80 -12.27
CA ALA A 601 -24.19 0.88 -11.83
C ALA A 601 -25.57 1.33 -12.32
N ILE A 602 -25.93 2.61 -12.18
CA ILE A 602 -27.24 3.13 -12.61
C ILE A 602 -27.47 2.99 -14.13
N GLU A 603 -26.42 3.07 -14.96
CA GLU A 603 -26.50 2.87 -16.40
C GLU A 603 -26.72 1.39 -16.80
N ARG A 604 -26.52 0.46 -15.86
CA ARG A 604 -26.67 -0.99 -16.07
C ARG A 604 -27.87 -1.58 -15.34
N ALA A 605 -28.47 -0.82 -14.44
CA ALA A 605 -29.52 -1.32 -13.57
C ALA A 605 -30.84 -1.54 -14.34
N PRO A 606 -31.63 -2.56 -13.98
CA PRO A 606 -32.99 -2.69 -14.46
C PRO A 606 -33.78 -1.42 -14.14
N ARG A 607 -34.60 -0.95 -15.10
CA ARG A 607 -35.33 0.31 -14.93
C ARG A 607 -36.17 0.33 -13.64
N GLY A 608 -36.88 -0.75 -13.34
CA GLY A 608 -37.70 -0.83 -12.12
C GLY A 608 -36.89 -0.69 -10.83
N ALA A 609 -35.66 -1.22 -10.81
CA ALA A 609 -34.74 -1.05 -9.68
C ALA A 609 -34.25 0.39 -9.57
N LEU A 610 -33.85 0.99 -10.69
CA LEU A 610 -33.39 2.39 -10.71
C LEU A 610 -34.49 3.35 -10.26
N ASP A 611 -35.71 3.14 -10.74
CA ASP A 611 -36.89 3.91 -10.39
C ASP A 611 -37.24 3.76 -8.91
N GLY A 612 -37.31 2.52 -8.41
CA GLY A 612 -37.59 2.25 -7.00
C GLY A 612 -36.55 2.85 -6.04
N VAL A 613 -35.25 2.76 -6.39
CA VAL A 613 -34.18 3.38 -5.59
C VAL A 613 -34.23 4.90 -5.66
N TYR A 614 -34.50 5.48 -6.83
CA TYR A 614 -34.63 6.93 -6.98
C TYR A 614 -35.74 7.44 -6.06
N THR A 615 -36.94 6.86 -6.14
CA THR A 615 -38.08 7.37 -5.38
C THR A 615 -37.88 7.18 -3.87
N LEU A 616 -37.35 6.03 -3.44
CA LEU A 616 -37.04 5.79 -2.03
C LEU A 616 -36.05 6.83 -1.46
N ILE A 617 -35.02 7.20 -2.22
CA ILE A 617 -34.03 8.19 -1.78
C ILE A 617 -34.60 9.62 -1.83
N ASP A 618 -35.33 9.96 -2.90
CA ASP A 618 -35.91 11.31 -3.12
C ASP A 618 -36.90 11.66 -1.98
N ASP A 619 -37.82 10.75 -1.67
CA ASP A 619 -38.85 10.96 -0.64
C ASP A 619 -38.24 11.14 0.76
N GLU A 620 -37.31 10.25 1.14
CA GLU A 620 -36.59 10.31 2.42
C GLU A 620 -35.71 11.57 2.53
N HIS A 621 -35.12 12.00 1.41
CA HIS A 621 -34.29 13.19 1.38
C HIS A 621 -35.12 14.46 1.56
N GLU A 622 -36.27 14.56 0.89
CA GLU A 622 -37.22 15.67 1.06
C GLU A 622 -37.74 15.76 2.50
N GLU A 623 -38.12 14.62 3.10
CA GLU A 623 -38.58 14.56 4.48
C GLU A 623 -37.49 15.04 5.46
N ARG A 624 -36.24 14.63 5.25
CA ARG A 624 -35.11 15.06 6.08
C ARG A 624 -34.77 16.54 5.93
N ILE A 625 -34.77 17.08 4.72
CA ILE A 625 -34.61 18.54 4.53
C ILE A 625 -35.71 19.29 5.29
N GLY A 626 -36.93 18.76 5.32
CA GLY A 626 -38.04 19.31 6.10
C GLY A 626 -37.81 19.27 7.62
N ARG A 627 -37.11 18.26 8.13
CA ARG A 627 -36.79 18.06 9.56
C ARG A 627 -35.43 18.65 10.00
N ALA A 628 -34.63 19.17 9.06
CA ALA A 628 -33.27 19.67 9.27
C ALA A 628 -33.12 20.72 10.38
N SER A 629 -34.20 21.41 10.75
CA SER A 629 -34.21 22.40 11.83
C SER A 629 -34.19 21.80 13.24
N GLU A 630 -34.47 20.49 13.40
CA GLU A 630 -34.68 19.85 14.72
C GLU A 630 -33.53 18.90 15.13
N ASP A 631 -32.92 18.16 14.19
CA ASP A 631 -32.05 17.00 14.52
C ASP A 631 -30.53 17.19 14.27
N GLY A 632 -30.07 18.38 13.90
CA GLY A 632 -28.65 18.66 13.64
C GLY A 632 -28.22 18.47 12.17
N PRO A 633 -26.91 18.53 11.85
CA PRO A 633 -26.44 18.62 10.46
C PRO A 633 -26.67 17.31 9.69
N ILE A 634 -27.41 17.41 8.59
CA ILE A 634 -27.65 16.35 7.60
C ILE A 634 -26.33 15.97 6.91
N ARG A 635 -26.11 14.67 6.64
CA ARG A 635 -25.04 14.19 5.74
C ARG A 635 -25.15 14.93 4.41
N ASP A 636 -24.10 15.66 4.02
CA ASP A 636 -23.93 16.45 2.77
C ASP A 636 -25.14 16.43 1.81
N PRO A 637 -26.18 17.27 2.04
CA PRO A 637 -27.38 17.27 1.21
C PRO A 637 -27.06 17.64 -0.24
N GLU A 638 -26.03 18.45 -0.48
CA GLU A 638 -25.58 18.77 -1.84
C GLU A 638 -25.05 17.52 -2.57
N ALA A 639 -24.32 16.63 -1.87
CA ALA A 639 -23.87 15.38 -2.46
C ALA A 639 -25.03 14.45 -2.83
N VAL A 640 -26.08 14.39 -2.00
CA VAL A 640 -27.31 13.63 -2.30
C VAL A 640 -28.00 14.20 -3.52
N ASP A 641 -28.23 15.51 -3.57
CA ASP A 641 -28.82 16.22 -4.71
C ASP A 641 -28.06 15.94 -6.01
N VAL A 642 -26.72 15.98 -5.96
CA VAL A 642 -25.86 15.71 -7.11
C VAL A 642 -26.03 14.27 -7.61
N LEU A 643 -26.19 13.30 -6.72
CA LEU A 643 -26.40 11.89 -7.09
C LEU A 643 -27.82 11.67 -7.62
N LEU A 644 -28.85 12.21 -6.98
CA LEU A 644 -30.25 12.18 -7.43
C LEU A 644 -30.40 12.82 -8.81
N ALA A 645 -29.80 13.99 -9.05
CA ALA A 645 -29.82 14.64 -10.35
C ALA A 645 -29.20 13.77 -11.46
N LYS A 646 -28.15 13.01 -11.15
CA LYS A 646 -27.52 12.07 -12.10
C LYS A 646 -28.41 10.86 -12.35
N MET A 647 -29.06 10.31 -11.33
CA MET A 647 -30.06 9.23 -11.49
C MET A 647 -31.24 9.68 -12.35
N ARG A 648 -31.80 10.85 -12.06
CA ARG A 648 -32.90 11.46 -12.82
C ARG A 648 -32.56 11.59 -14.30
N LYS A 649 -31.34 12.06 -14.61
CA LYS A 649 -30.87 12.16 -16.00
C LYS A 649 -30.86 10.81 -16.74
N VAL A 650 -30.59 9.70 -16.05
CA VAL A 650 -30.65 8.35 -16.62
C VAL A 650 -32.11 7.92 -16.79
N LEU A 651 -32.96 8.15 -15.79
CA LEU A 651 -34.39 7.85 -15.86
C LEU A 651 -35.10 8.63 -16.98
N ASP A 652 -34.79 9.91 -17.17
CA ASP A 652 -35.35 10.76 -18.22
C ASP A 652 -35.08 10.20 -19.62
N ARG A 653 -33.89 9.62 -19.87
CA ARG A 653 -33.60 8.93 -21.14
C ARG A 653 -34.50 7.73 -21.38
N THR A 654 -35.04 7.15 -20.32
CA THR A 654 -35.94 6.00 -20.39
C THR A 654 -37.40 6.38 -20.27
N GLY A 655 -37.76 7.65 -20.04
CA GLY A 655 -39.15 8.11 -19.92
C GLY A 655 -39.54 8.65 -18.53
N GLY A 656 -38.55 9.08 -17.74
CA GLY A 656 -38.73 9.76 -16.46
C GLY A 656 -38.98 8.83 -15.27
N PRO A 657 -38.86 9.36 -14.03
CA PRO A 657 -39.24 8.65 -12.81
C PRO A 657 -40.76 8.39 -12.79
N SER A 658 -41.19 7.26 -12.26
CA SER A 658 -42.61 7.01 -12.05
C SER A 658 -43.15 7.91 -10.94
N ALA A 659 -44.43 8.28 -11.03
CA ALA A 659 -45.12 8.92 -9.92
C ALA A 659 -45.23 7.90 -8.79
N TRP A 660 -44.62 8.21 -7.63
CA TRP A 660 -44.64 7.33 -6.48
C TRP A 660 -46.07 6.89 -6.13
N LYS A 661 -46.25 5.59 -5.95
CA LYS A 661 -47.46 5.00 -5.38
C LYS A 661 -47.03 4.05 -4.29
N PHE A 662 -46.89 4.57 -3.07
CA PHE A 662 -46.84 3.69 -1.91
C PHE A 662 -48.24 3.10 -1.65
N PRO A 663 -48.36 1.80 -1.28
CA PRO A 663 -49.55 1.29 -0.60
C PRO A 663 -49.57 1.64 0.89
#